data_AF-A0A1H7R4M8-F1
#
_entry.id   AF-A0A1H7R4M8-F1
#
_cell.length_a   1.000
_cell.length_b   1.000
_cell.length_c   1.000
_cell.angle_alpha   90.00
_cell.angle_beta   90.00
_cell.angle_gamma   90.00
#
_symmetry.space_group_name_H-M   'P 1'
#
loop_
_entity.id
_entity.type
_entity.pdbx_description
1 polymer ?
#
loop_
_entity_poly.entity_id
_entity_poly.type
_entity_poly.pdbx_seq_one_letter_code
_entity_poly.pdbx_strand_id
1 'polypeptide(L)'
;MNKRFSNALTAVAGLMIGSTILTASGMGVHASEAVNFMQTEPEEVFITDNAGESEELLEGFMHKQAYSKSSVKTRNSKRRSTLSGVNVYIYDELKKSIEKIANGELASSKMTVSISLKDYFGDNWKDKYTPADFGLSSFRDSDGYLSAEVTKTLTGYLGYEPSKITKALRFDSPYEMYWFGNSTSHSTGFSCKIYGDGTTTWLELDEVQNYKFSFTVSANYSVSGEKDTFDVDTNKCKAVKTAAANANAIIRANAAKNDYEKLKAYNDAICELNTYNKQAAKDDSTPYGNPWQMIYVFDEDPTTNVVCEGYAKAFKYLCDGSTFENSLIECYIITGTMSDGKGSEGHMWNHVRMDDGKIYLVDVTNCDSNSVGYPYKLFLAGGKKVSSTTWLKPNKVNVYYTCDTDTISTYSVTERTWSETDYNAADAQDAQKVTVTFDPNGGQLETNTRVVSAGINIGTLPTPTRTNYIFDGWYTEKTGGRQIGTAETFDADTTVYAHWTGVNVNVIYKNNDGTNNNTQKIVRYGEAYGTMPQITRTGYTLDGWYTEKDGGVKVTVDTVISNPNTHTLYAHWNANACTITFDANGGQVGETSRIRNYDAQYGTLPVPTRAYYSFDGWYDAPEGGKNVLDTYAVKGDITLYAHWSKIELTASFDSNDGSGKITRKAVTYGEKYGELSVLSRTGYTFEGWYTSGQGGSRITADTIVSDSSDHTLYAHWKVNTYTVTFDANGGQAEEVSRTRYYGEAYGAFPEATNGYLKLEGWYDAREGGNQINISDKVKGDITLYAHWYELGLNATFVKNDGSGKTTIIRVIYGKPYGELPIVTNEGYTFEGWYIEDQGEPITADTLVLTDKSHKIYARWATIQEPQDENAEYSLSTIPNKSIRIFEKNTVEATLLKNGSVVQDLTDYRFEWGNYASDSGNYCEIKPLSQRQDSVVIEFFNKYSNADKGQFYLKVYEGTNPEPIATTKFTFFYKIYNMTVSFDYNGGTGSASPIHVTEGEAYGPLPTNACREGCNFDGWFTAPDGGYEVTEDYVVGETQDHTLYAHWSWDVSKQQGQNQNQQQEQNRQADEPDANENGGQAQNNESQDRTPEEPVQDTIVAIDNNDQNAQLPEGGMVENGGNEYQLSESGTASVAAANDKNVTSVNIGSEVSYGGQTYKVTEIKSSAYKNCKKLKSVTIGSNIVKIGSNAFNGCKNLKNITIKANNLKSVGGGSFKGIKNGAKITVICKDKKTYNKIVKKLKKAGAKKAKFKFKKG
;
A
#
# COMPACT_ATOMS: atom_id res chain seq x y z
N MET A 1 57.16 -17.36 -26.55
CA MET A 1 57.61 -15.99 -26.92
C MET A 1 56.44 -15.23 -27.55
N ASN A 2 56.47 -13.90 -27.54
CA ASN A 2 55.37 -13.06 -28.04
C ASN A 2 55.88 -12.16 -29.20
N LYS A 3 54.99 -11.80 -30.15
CA LYS A 3 55.27 -11.17 -31.48
C LYS A 3 55.80 -12.20 -32.52
N ARG A 4 55.41 -12.15 -33.81
CA ARG A 4 54.75 -11.09 -34.62
C ARG A 4 53.60 -11.62 -35.50
N PHE A 5 52.59 -10.77 -35.72
CA PHE A 5 51.72 -10.81 -36.91
C PHE A 5 52.51 -10.40 -38.18
N SER A 6 52.23 -11.03 -39.34
CA SER A 6 51.85 -10.31 -40.57
C SER A 6 51.52 -11.25 -41.74
N ASN A 7 50.36 -11.00 -42.35
CA ASN A 7 49.77 -11.56 -43.57
C ASN A 7 50.73 -11.91 -44.74
N ALA A 8 50.37 -12.94 -45.49
CA ALA A 8 50.53 -13.00 -46.94
C ALA A 8 49.33 -13.73 -47.59
N LEU A 9 48.35 -12.94 -48.05
CA LEU A 9 47.29 -13.39 -48.96
C LEU A 9 47.85 -13.38 -50.40
N THR A 10 47.46 -14.34 -51.26
CA THR A 10 47.07 -14.15 -52.70
C THR A 10 47.30 -15.41 -53.57
N ALA A 11 46.20 -16.13 -53.82
CA ALA A 11 45.66 -16.67 -55.09
C ALA A 11 46.49 -17.48 -56.13
N VAL A 12 45.74 -18.44 -56.74
CA VAL A 12 45.56 -18.84 -58.17
C VAL A 12 45.53 -20.38 -58.25
N ALA A 13 44.42 -21.14 -58.42
CA ALA A 13 43.21 -21.11 -59.26
C ALA A 13 43.27 -22.05 -60.50
N GLY A 14 42.24 -22.91 -60.69
CA GLY A 14 42.00 -23.79 -61.86
C GLY A 14 41.45 -25.19 -61.47
N LEU A 15 40.16 -25.50 -61.66
CA LEU A 15 39.48 -26.07 -62.88
C LEU A 15 39.63 -27.61 -62.99
N MET A 16 38.63 -28.45 -63.35
CA MET A 16 37.28 -28.33 -63.96
C MET A 16 36.26 -29.21 -63.20
N ILE A 17 34.95 -28.91 -63.05
CA ILE A 17 33.81 -28.89 -64.01
C ILE A 17 33.55 -30.24 -64.73
N GLY A 18 32.34 -30.78 -64.54
CA GLY A 18 31.80 -31.97 -65.22
C GLY A 18 30.29 -32.10 -65.05
N SER A 19 29.53 -31.28 -65.80
CA SER A 19 28.06 -31.17 -65.74
C SER A 19 27.34 -32.22 -66.61
N THR A 20 26.18 -32.70 -66.16
CA THR A 20 25.16 -33.26 -67.07
C THR A 20 23.78 -32.71 -66.74
N ILE A 21 23.18 -32.06 -67.74
CA ILE A 21 21.80 -31.57 -67.74
C ILE A 21 20.85 -32.75 -68.02
N LEU A 22 19.71 -32.81 -67.33
CA LEU A 22 18.53 -33.52 -67.83
C LEU A 22 17.30 -32.61 -67.73
N THR A 23 16.50 -32.63 -68.80
CA THR A 23 15.54 -31.58 -69.16
C THR A 23 14.16 -31.78 -68.56
N ALA A 24 13.39 -30.70 -68.53
CA ALA A 24 12.05 -30.60 -67.95
C ALA A 24 11.03 -31.65 -68.44
N SER A 25 10.15 -32.08 -67.53
CA SER A 25 8.68 -32.03 -67.73
C SER A 25 7.90 -32.50 -66.48
N GLY A 26 6.82 -31.78 -66.15
CA GLY A 26 5.69 -32.33 -65.39
C GLY A 26 5.62 -32.09 -63.88
N MET A 27 4.47 -31.57 -63.45
CA MET A 27 3.85 -31.66 -62.11
C MET A 27 4.54 -30.92 -60.95
N GLY A 28 3.93 -29.82 -60.51
CA GLY A 28 4.31 -29.12 -59.28
C GLY A 28 3.60 -29.64 -58.03
N VAL A 29 4.27 -29.53 -56.88
CA VAL A 29 3.68 -29.60 -55.53
C VAL A 29 4.36 -28.51 -54.69
N HIS A 30 3.61 -27.84 -53.81
CA HIS A 30 4.12 -26.79 -52.94
C HIS A 30 4.88 -27.33 -51.71
N ALA A 31 5.84 -26.52 -51.24
CA ALA A 31 6.34 -26.36 -49.86
C ALA A 31 7.51 -27.23 -49.33
N SER A 32 8.38 -26.53 -48.59
CA SER A 32 9.46 -26.98 -47.68
C SER A 32 10.57 -27.88 -48.25
N GLU A 33 11.59 -27.26 -48.88
CA GLU A 33 12.92 -27.86 -48.97
C GLU A 33 13.69 -27.63 -47.66
N ALA A 34 13.99 -28.73 -46.94
CA ALA A 34 14.89 -28.71 -45.79
C ALA A 34 16.35 -28.62 -46.28
N VAL A 35 16.98 -27.45 -46.11
CA VAL A 35 18.40 -27.26 -46.44
C VAL A 35 19.25 -28.08 -45.47
N ASN A 36 19.95 -29.08 -46.00
CA ASN A 36 20.60 -30.13 -45.21
C ASN A 36 22.08 -29.82 -44.91
N PHE A 37 22.49 -30.11 -43.67
CA PHE A 37 23.86 -30.24 -43.15
C PHE A 37 24.90 -29.13 -43.41
N MET A 38 25.22 -28.38 -42.36
CA MET A 38 26.60 -27.95 -42.08
C MET A 38 27.07 -28.64 -40.81
N GLN A 39 28.00 -29.58 -40.94
CA GLN A 39 28.70 -30.15 -39.80
C GLN A 39 29.94 -29.28 -39.56
N THR A 40 29.99 -28.53 -38.46
CA THR A 40 31.18 -27.78 -38.09
C THR A 40 32.24 -28.76 -37.58
N GLU A 41 33.22 -29.08 -38.43
CA GLU A 41 34.46 -29.73 -38.00
C GLU A 41 35.06 -28.90 -36.84
N PRO A 42 35.25 -29.47 -35.64
CA PRO A 42 35.69 -28.70 -34.50
C PRO A 42 37.15 -28.27 -34.60
N GLU A 43 37.44 -27.02 -34.25
CA GLU A 43 38.80 -26.51 -34.12
C GLU A 43 39.61 -27.37 -33.14
N GLU A 44 40.77 -27.88 -33.58
CA GLU A 44 41.74 -28.52 -32.70
C GLU A 44 42.47 -27.45 -31.88
N VAL A 45 42.21 -27.43 -30.57
CA VAL A 45 42.89 -26.51 -29.65
C VAL A 45 44.09 -27.23 -29.04
N PHE A 46 45.29 -26.80 -29.40
CA PHE A 46 46.54 -27.28 -28.83
C PHE A 46 46.87 -26.53 -27.53
N ILE A 47 47.02 -27.27 -26.44
CA ILE A 47 47.51 -26.76 -25.15
C ILE A 47 48.92 -27.33 -24.95
N THR A 48 49.93 -26.46 -25.06
CA THR A 48 51.32 -26.75 -24.72
C THR A 48 51.63 -26.28 -23.30
N ASP A 49 52.33 -27.09 -22.52
CA ASP A 49 52.77 -26.75 -21.16
C ASP A 49 53.95 -27.65 -20.75
N ASN A 50 54.94 -27.09 -20.05
CA ASN A 50 56.15 -27.84 -19.69
C ASN A 50 55.88 -28.76 -18.50
N ALA A 51 55.42 -29.98 -18.77
CA ALA A 51 55.43 -31.06 -17.78
C ALA A 51 56.86 -31.59 -17.55
N GLY A 52 57.08 -32.22 -16.39
CA GLY A 52 58.37 -32.79 -16.00
C GLY A 52 58.82 -33.96 -16.89
N GLU A 53 60.09 -34.32 -16.77
CA GLU A 53 60.73 -35.30 -17.65
C GLU A 53 60.06 -36.69 -17.52
N SER A 54 59.77 -37.32 -18.66
CA SER A 54 58.99 -38.57 -18.77
C SER A 54 59.65 -39.79 -18.11
N GLU A 55 60.85 -39.62 -17.58
CA GLU A 55 61.78 -40.65 -17.14
C GLU A 55 61.55 -40.94 -15.64
N GLU A 56 61.48 -39.90 -14.80
CA GLU A 56 61.02 -40.00 -13.39
C GLU A 56 59.60 -40.61 -13.30
N LEU A 57 58.74 -40.32 -14.27
CA LEU A 57 57.36 -40.82 -14.32
C LEU A 57 57.31 -42.33 -14.61
N LEU A 58 58.22 -42.83 -15.44
CA LEU A 58 58.34 -44.25 -15.76
C LEU A 58 58.85 -45.06 -14.56
N GLU A 59 59.91 -44.60 -13.90
CA GLU A 59 60.43 -45.23 -12.69
C GLU A 59 59.35 -45.25 -11.59
N GLY A 60 58.65 -44.13 -11.37
CA GLY A 60 57.52 -44.06 -10.44
C GLY A 60 56.34 -44.98 -10.79
N PHE A 61 56.07 -45.22 -12.08
CA PHE A 61 55.07 -46.19 -12.53
C PHE A 61 55.47 -47.63 -12.20
N MET A 62 56.74 -48.01 -12.43
CA MET A 62 57.26 -49.34 -12.06
C MET A 62 57.17 -49.60 -10.56
N HIS A 63 57.63 -48.65 -9.74
CA HIS A 63 57.49 -48.73 -8.28
C HIS A 63 56.02 -48.87 -7.87
N LYS A 64 55.08 -48.18 -8.53
CA LYS A 64 53.64 -48.32 -8.23
C LYS A 64 53.09 -49.71 -8.59
N GLN A 65 53.51 -50.30 -9.71
CA GLN A 65 53.11 -51.66 -10.09
C GLN A 65 53.66 -52.70 -9.10
N ALA A 66 54.88 -52.49 -8.59
CA ALA A 66 55.52 -53.36 -7.61
C ALA A 66 54.85 -53.31 -6.22
N TYR A 67 54.76 -52.12 -5.62
CA TYR A 67 54.39 -51.93 -4.22
C TYR A 67 52.94 -51.48 -4.07
N SER A 68 52.01 -52.20 -4.72
CA SER A 68 50.59 -51.84 -4.95
C SER A 68 49.72 -51.47 -3.72
N LYS A 69 50.28 -51.40 -2.51
CA LYS A 69 49.62 -50.95 -1.27
C LYS A 69 50.39 -49.91 -0.43
N SER A 70 51.59 -49.44 -0.81
CA SER A 70 52.41 -48.59 0.07
C SER A 70 53.09 -47.38 -0.59
N SER A 71 52.69 -46.20 -0.12
CA SER A 71 53.55 -45.04 0.18
C SER A 71 54.38 -44.32 -0.92
N VAL A 72 54.10 -44.48 -2.21
CA VAL A 72 54.45 -43.40 -3.16
C VAL A 72 53.56 -42.19 -2.83
N LYS A 73 54.16 -41.13 -2.27
CA LYS A 73 53.47 -39.89 -1.86
C LYS A 73 52.97 -39.12 -3.09
N THR A 74 51.82 -39.50 -3.63
CA THR A 74 51.07 -38.63 -4.56
C THR A 74 50.80 -37.30 -3.87
N ARG A 75 51.18 -36.18 -4.49
CA ARG A 75 51.04 -34.85 -3.88
C ARG A 75 49.55 -34.61 -3.56
N ASN A 76 49.23 -34.48 -2.26
CA ASN A 76 47.86 -34.46 -1.77
C ASN A 76 47.05 -33.23 -2.28
N SER A 77 46.31 -33.41 -3.37
CA SER A 77 44.99 -32.79 -3.60
C SER A 77 44.32 -33.39 -4.84
N LYS A 78 43.30 -34.26 -4.66
CA LYS A 78 42.59 -34.87 -5.81
C LYS A 78 41.84 -33.80 -6.62
N ARG A 79 42.43 -33.34 -7.73
CA ARG A 79 41.89 -32.25 -8.55
C ARG A 79 40.60 -32.62 -9.27
N ARG A 80 40.23 -33.91 -9.38
CA ARG A 80 38.87 -34.35 -9.72
C ARG A 80 37.77 -33.61 -8.94
N SER A 81 38.03 -33.23 -7.68
CA SER A 81 37.07 -32.49 -6.84
C SER A 81 36.80 -31.04 -7.28
N THR A 82 37.58 -30.47 -8.20
CA THR A 82 37.36 -29.13 -8.76
C THR A 82 36.53 -29.14 -10.05
N LEU A 83 36.15 -30.33 -10.54
CA LEU A 83 35.30 -30.53 -11.71
C LEU A 83 33.83 -30.68 -11.29
N SER A 84 32.92 -30.25 -12.15
CA SER A 84 31.47 -30.37 -11.94
C SER A 84 30.73 -30.67 -13.25
N GLY A 85 29.51 -31.19 -13.15
CA GLY A 85 28.67 -31.55 -14.29
C GLY A 85 29.36 -32.56 -15.22
N VAL A 86 29.19 -32.34 -16.53
CA VAL A 86 29.72 -33.19 -17.62
C VAL A 86 31.23 -33.47 -17.50
N ASN A 87 31.99 -32.53 -16.93
CA ASN A 87 33.45 -32.63 -16.82
C ASN A 87 33.92 -33.76 -15.90
N VAL A 88 33.12 -34.13 -14.89
CA VAL A 88 33.45 -35.23 -13.97
C VAL A 88 33.36 -36.58 -14.69
N TYR A 89 32.31 -36.76 -15.50
CA TYR A 89 32.10 -37.98 -16.28
C TYR A 89 33.22 -38.16 -17.32
N ILE A 90 33.55 -37.10 -18.06
CA ILE A 90 34.63 -37.12 -19.05
C ILE A 90 35.98 -37.43 -18.38
N TYR A 91 36.27 -36.82 -17.23
CA TYR A 91 37.48 -37.12 -16.46
C TYR A 91 37.58 -38.61 -16.09
N ASP A 92 36.50 -39.23 -15.62
CA ASP A 92 36.53 -40.63 -15.15
C ASP A 92 36.75 -41.61 -16.33
N GLU A 93 36.15 -41.38 -17.49
CA GLU A 93 36.36 -42.22 -18.68
C GLU A 93 37.74 -42.04 -19.31
N LEU A 94 38.26 -40.80 -19.35
CA LEU A 94 39.63 -40.54 -19.79
C LEU A 94 40.66 -41.18 -18.85
N LYS A 95 40.44 -41.15 -17.53
CA LYS A 95 41.36 -41.77 -16.57
C LYS A 95 41.50 -43.27 -16.78
N LYS A 96 40.39 -44.00 -16.93
CA LYS A 96 40.41 -45.44 -17.25
C LYS A 96 41.18 -45.73 -18.53
N SER A 97 41.06 -44.85 -19.52
CA SER A 97 41.71 -45.01 -20.82
C SER A 97 43.22 -44.74 -20.73
N ILE A 98 43.65 -43.73 -19.95
CA ILE A 98 45.06 -43.48 -19.63
C ILE A 98 45.70 -44.68 -18.90
N GLU A 99 45.01 -45.24 -17.91
CA GLU A 99 45.47 -46.45 -17.19
C GLU A 99 45.65 -47.65 -18.15
N LYS A 100 44.75 -47.83 -19.11
CA LYS A 100 44.86 -48.86 -20.16
C LYS A 100 46.03 -48.61 -21.12
N ILE A 101 46.28 -47.37 -21.53
CA ILE A 101 47.44 -47.02 -22.37
C ILE A 101 48.74 -47.38 -21.63
N ALA A 102 48.89 -46.96 -20.37
CA ALA A 102 50.07 -47.26 -19.55
C ALA A 102 50.31 -48.76 -19.36
N ASN A 103 49.24 -49.57 -19.32
CA ASN A 103 49.30 -51.03 -19.27
C ASN A 103 49.57 -51.72 -20.63
N GLY A 104 49.63 -50.97 -21.74
CA GLY A 104 49.76 -51.51 -23.10
C GLY A 104 48.47 -52.17 -23.64
N GLU A 105 47.31 -51.82 -23.09
CA GLU A 105 45.99 -52.33 -23.52
C GLU A 105 45.36 -51.47 -24.63
N LEU A 106 45.84 -50.24 -24.84
CA LEU A 106 45.41 -49.32 -25.90
C LEU A 106 46.61 -48.78 -26.68
N ALA A 107 46.55 -48.88 -28.01
CA ALA A 107 47.61 -48.47 -28.93
C ALA A 107 47.49 -47.03 -29.45
N SER A 108 46.48 -46.28 -29.02
CA SER A 108 46.32 -44.88 -29.39
C SER A 108 45.88 -44.04 -28.20
N SER A 109 46.43 -42.84 -28.13
CA SER A 109 46.05 -41.80 -27.17
C SER A 109 44.89 -40.92 -27.66
N LYS A 110 44.32 -41.23 -28.84
CA LYS A 110 43.06 -40.66 -29.33
C LYS A 110 41.88 -41.36 -28.67
N MET A 111 41.15 -40.63 -27.83
CA MET A 111 40.03 -41.11 -27.05
C MET A 111 38.76 -40.37 -27.44
N THR A 112 37.63 -41.09 -27.54
CA THR A 112 36.30 -40.50 -27.71
C THR A 112 35.45 -40.84 -26.49
N VAL A 113 34.91 -39.82 -25.83
CA VAL A 113 33.94 -39.98 -24.74
C VAL A 113 32.56 -39.60 -25.26
N SER A 114 31.65 -40.58 -25.32
CA SER A 114 30.27 -40.38 -25.74
C SER A 114 29.38 -40.06 -24.54
N ILE A 115 28.50 -39.07 -24.67
CA ILE A 115 27.59 -38.63 -23.59
C ILE A 115 26.19 -38.45 -24.15
N SER A 116 25.21 -39.14 -23.55
CA SER A 116 23.79 -38.88 -23.77
C SER A 116 23.41 -37.55 -23.11
N LEU A 117 23.12 -36.53 -23.93
CA LEU A 117 22.66 -35.23 -23.44
C LEU A 117 21.27 -35.33 -22.82
N LYS A 118 20.45 -36.26 -23.28
CA LYS A 118 19.11 -36.48 -22.73
C LYS A 118 19.18 -37.07 -21.32
N ASP A 119 20.07 -38.03 -21.07
CA ASP A 119 20.30 -38.55 -19.72
C ASP A 119 20.97 -37.49 -18.82
N TYR A 120 21.81 -36.63 -19.39
CA TYR A 120 22.48 -35.54 -18.67
C TYR A 120 21.54 -34.39 -18.27
N PHE A 121 20.66 -33.94 -19.17
CA PHE A 121 19.73 -32.83 -18.92
C PHE A 121 18.38 -33.28 -18.33
N GLY A 122 18.02 -34.55 -18.48
CA GLY A 122 16.76 -35.12 -17.99
C GLY A 122 15.53 -34.35 -18.49
N ASP A 123 14.63 -33.98 -17.58
CA ASP A 123 13.44 -33.16 -17.86
C ASP A 123 13.72 -31.80 -18.51
N ASN A 124 14.98 -31.33 -18.54
CA ASN A 124 15.39 -30.07 -19.18
C ASN A 124 15.82 -30.25 -20.64
N TRP A 125 15.89 -31.48 -21.15
CA TRP A 125 16.16 -31.75 -22.55
C TRP A 125 15.06 -31.17 -23.45
N LYS A 126 15.46 -30.62 -24.61
CA LYS A 126 14.55 -30.21 -25.68
C LYS A 126 15.00 -30.84 -26.98
N ASP A 127 14.07 -31.45 -27.70
CA ASP A 127 14.35 -31.97 -29.05
C ASP A 127 14.64 -30.83 -30.06
N LYS A 128 14.16 -29.61 -29.79
CA LYS A 128 14.31 -28.45 -30.67
C LYS A 128 14.49 -27.17 -29.84
N TYR A 129 15.51 -26.39 -30.18
CA TYR A 129 15.82 -25.08 -29.57
C TYR A 129 15.62 -23.95 -30.60
N THR A 130 15.22 -22.77 -30.16
CA THR A 130 15.10 -21.54 -30.99
C THR A 130 16.25 -20.57 -30.66
N PRO A 131 16.54 -19.54 -31.50
CA PRO A 131 17.58 -18.56 -31.16
C PRO A 131 17.34 -17.90 -29.80
N ALA A 132 16.07 -17.65 -29.45
CA ALA A 132 15.64 -17.09 -28.18
C ALA A 132 15.96 -17.97 -26.96
N ASP A 133 16.05 -19.30 -27.10
CA ASP A 133 16.45 -20.21 -26.01
C ASP A 133 17.91 -19.99 -25.57
N PHE A 134 18.74 -19.42 -26.45
CA PHE A 134 20.13 -19.06 -26.18
C PHE A 134 20.35 -17.54 -26.07
N GLY A 135 19.27 -16.74 -26.14
CA GLY A 135 19.36 -15.27 -26.11
C GLY A 135 19.87 -14.64 -27.41
N LEU A 136 19.87 -15.39 -28.51
CA LEU A 136 20.40 -14.99 -29.82
C LEU A 136 19.27 -14.49 -30.74
N SER A 137 19.60 -13.60 -31.67
CA SER A 137 18.65 -13.07 -32.67
C SER A 137 18.47 -14.00 -33.88
N SER A 138 19.50 -14.80 -34.18
CA SER A 138 19.55 -15.76 -35.28
C SER A 138 20.56 -16.85 -34.95
N PHE A 139 20.34 -18.08 -35.46
CA PHE A 139 21.39 -19.11 -35.48
C PHE A 139 22.40 -18.91 -36.62
N ARG A 140 22.04 -18.12 -37.64
CA ARG A 140 22.86 -17.85 -38.82
C ARG A 140 23.44 -16.44 -38.80
N ASP A 141 24.68 -16.31 -39.27
CA ASP A 141 25.33 -15.03 -39.58
C ASP A 141 24.84 -14.43 -40.91
N SER A 142 25.50 -13.35 -41.37
CA SER A 142 25.21 -12.64 -42.63
C SER A 142 25.38 -13.51 -43.87
N ASP A 143 26.24 -14.52 -43.82
CA ASP A 143 26.62 -15.37 -44.94
C ASP A 143 25.87 -16.72 -44.90
N GLY A 144 25.01 -16.91 -43.88
CA GLY A 144 24.13 -18.06 -43.72
C GLY A 144 24.72 -19.21 -42.90
N TYR A 145 25.92 -19.06 -42.35
CA TYR A 145 26.64 -20.07 -41.56
C TYR A 145 26.31 -19.96 -40.07
N LEU A 146 26.66 -20.99 -39.28
CA LEU A 146 26.48 -20.97 -37.83
C LEU A 146 27.35 -19.86 -37.21
N SER A 147 26.74 -18.86 -36.57
CA SER A 147 27.53 -17.74 -36.05
C SER A 147 28.43 -18.16 -34.87
N ALA A 148 29.63 -17.57 -34.77
CA ALA A 148 30.58 -17.88 -33.69
C ALA A 148 30.00 -17.64 -32.27
N GLU A 149 29.01 -16.74 -32.15
CA GLU A 149 28.29 -16.48 -30.90
C GLU A 149 27.37 -17.64 -30.50
N VAL A 150 26.79 -18.36 -31.46
CA VAL A 150 26.05 -19.62 -31.21
C VAL A 150 27.00 -20.68 -30.64
N THR A 151 28.15 -20.89 -31.28
CA THR A 151 29.17 -21.88 -30.84
C THR A 151 29.64 -21.63 -29.42
N LYS A 152 29.97 -20.37 -29.10
CA LYS A 152 30.35 -19.94 -27.75
C LYS A 152 29.24 -20.17 -26.72
N THR A 153 27.99 -19.85 -27.08
CA THR A 153 26.84 -19.97 -26.17
C THR A 153 26.46 -21.42 -25.91
N LEU A 154 26.50 -22.28 -26.93
CA LEU A 154 26.27 -23.73 -26.79
C LEU A 154 27.36 -24.40 -25.94
N THR A 155 28.63 -24.02 -26.12
CA THR A 155 29.73 -24.54 -25.28
C THR A 155 29.52 -24.18 -23.81
N GLY A 156 29.07 -22.94 -23.52
CA GLY A 156 28.68 -22.51 -22.18
C GLY A 156 27.46 -23.25 -21.63
N TYR A 157 26.45 -23.52 -22.45
CA TYR A 157 25.24 -24.25 -22.08
C TYR A 157 25.51 -25.72 -21.70
N LEU A 158 26.44 -26.38 -22.41
CA LEU A 158 26.89 -27.73 -22.09
C LEU A 158 27.79 -27.78 -20.83
N GLY A 159 28.34 -26.63 -20.39
CA GLY A 159 29.17 -26.51 -19.19
C GLY A 159 30.54 -27.21 -19.32
N TYR A 160 31.03 -27.37 -20.55
CA TYR A 160 32.21 -28.18 -20.87
C TYR A 160 33.52 -27.36 -20.82
N GLU A 161 34.50 -27.84 -20.04
CA GLU A 161 35.75 -27.15 -19.71
C GLU A 161 36.98 -28.08 -19.86
N PRO A 162 37.39 -28.44 -21.09
CA PRO A 162 38.41 -29.46 -21.35
C PRO A 162 39.77 -29.17 -20.69
N SER A 163 40.16 -27.90 -20.64
CA SER A 163 41.42 -27.46 -20.03
C SER A 163 41.46 -27.58 -18.50
N LYS A 164 40.32 -27.76 -17.82
CA LYS A 164 40.29 -28.17 -16.40
C LYS A 164 40.47 -29.69 -16.26
N ILE A 165 39.84 -30.47 -17.13
CA ILE A 165 39.92 -31.94 -17.15
C ILE A 165 41.37 -32.39 -17.34
N THR A 166 42.07 -31.88 -18.37
CA THR A 166 43.48 -32.26 -18.65
C THR A 166 44.46 -31.78 -17.57
N LYS A 167 44.14 -30.72 -16.82
CA LYS A 167 44.91 -30.26 -15.64
C LYS A 167 44.65 -31.09 -14.40
N ALA A 168 43.49 -31.73 -14.28
CA ALA A 168 43.20 -32.65 -13.18
C ALA A 168 43.89 -34.01 -13.41
N LEU A 169 43.77 -34.58 -14.63
CA LEU A 169 44.38 -35.88 -14.98
C LEU A 169 45.90 -35.90 -14.74
N ARG A 170 46.63 -34.89 -15.25
CA ARG A 170 48.09 -34.75 -15.08
C ARG A 170 48.55 -34.61 -13.62
N PHE A 171 47.66 -34.20 -12.71
CA PHE A 171 47.98 -34.07 -11.28
C PHE A 171 47.59 -35.32 -10.49
N ASP A 172 46.45 -35.93 -10.83
CA ASP A 172 45.87 -37.06 -10.10
C ASP A 172 46.45 -38.43 -10.56
N SER A 173 47.10 -38.48 -11.73
CA SER A 173 47.70 -39.68 -12.35
C SER A 173 48.99 -39.36 -13.13
N PRO A 174 50.04 -38.78 -12.51
CA PRO A 174 51.27 -38.40 -13.21
C PRO A 174 52.05 -39.63 -13.73
N TYR A 175 52.14 -40.70 -12.93
CA TYR A 175 52.90 -41.90 -13.29
C TYR A 175 52.25 -42.70 -14.42
N GLU A 176 50.91 -42.79 -14.46
CA GLU A 176 50.20 -43.44 -15.58
C GLU A 176 50.32 -42.66 -16.91
N MET A 177 50.88 -41.45 -16.87
CA MET A 177 51.12 -40.60 -18.04
C MET A 177 52.61 -40.55 -18.43
N TYR A 178 53.44 -41.53 -18.06
CA TYR A 178 54.87 -41.58 -18.44
C TYR A 178 55.10 -41.50 -19.97
N TRP A 179 54.14 -41.97 -20.77
CA TRP A 179 54.19 -41.96 -22.24
C TRP A 179 53.82 -40.61 -22.87
N PHE A 180 53.31 -39.66 -22.09
CA PHE A 180 52.77 -38.38 -22.56
C PHE A 180 53.87 -37.44 -23.10
N GLY A 181 53.65 -36.88 -24.29
CA GLY A 181 54.42 -35.77 -24.84
C GLY A 181 53.91 -34.42 -24.33
N ASN A 182 54.68 -33.34 -24.43
CA ASN A 182 54.39 -32.05 -23.77
C ASN A 182 53.22 -31.23 -24.37
N SER A 183 52.28 -31.87 -25.08
CA SER A 183 51.11 -31.22 -25.67
C SER A 183 49.84 -32.08 -25.59
N THR A 184 48.71 -31.45 -25.30
CA THR A 184 47.38 -32.06 -25.50
C THR A 184 46.62 -31.28 -26.56
N SER A 185 46.06 -31.95 -27.56
CA SER A 185 44.98 -31.38 -28.37
C SER A 185 43.64 -31.99 -27.98
N HIS A 186 42.59 -31.18 -28.09
CA HIS A 186 41.22 -31.64 -27.96
C HIS A 186 40.38 -30.97 -29.03
N SER A 187 39.44 -31.70 -29.62
CA SER A 187 38.49 -31.14 -30.58
C SER A 187 37.08 -31.20 -30.03
N THR A 188 36.44 -30.04 -30.02
CA THR A 188 35.25 -29.77 -29.22
C THR A 188 34.08 -29.41 -30.13
N GLY A 189 33.51 -30.43 -30.76
CA GLY A 189 32.39 -30.27 -31.69
C GLY A 189 31.11 -30.79 -31.05
N PHE A 190 30.12 -29.92 -30.89
CA PHE A 190 28.75 -30.39 -30.74
C PHE A 190 28.18 -30.66 -32.15
N SER A 191 27.56 -31.81 -32.37
CA SER A 191 26.80 -32.03 -33.60
C SER A 191 25.37 -31.53 -33.44
N CYS A 192 24.96 -30.67 -34.37
CA CYS A 192 23.63 -30.07 -34.39
C CYS A 192 23.09 -29.93 -35.82
N LYS A 193 21.76 -29.91 -35.95
CA LYS A 193 21.05 -29.66 -37.22
C LYS A 193 20.29 -28.35 -37.10
N ILE A 194 20.33 -27.52 -38.13
CA ILE A 194 19.50 -26.32 -38.24
C ILE A 194 18.51 -26.50 -39.39
N TYR A 195 17.23 -26.29 -39.09
CA TYR A 195 16.16 -26.25 -40.08
C TYR A 195 15.21 -25.08 -39.79
N GLY A 196 14.42 -24.70 -40.77
CA GLY A 196 13.42 -23.64 -40.63
C GLY A 196 12.31 -23.76 -41.65
N ASP A 197 11.15 -23.19 -41.34
CA ASP A 197 9.94 -23.25 -42.17
C ASP A 197 9.68 -21.94 -42.95
N GLY A 198 10.64 -21.01 -42.93
CA GLY A 198 10.51 -19.65 -43.47
C GLY A 198 10.00 -18.62 -42.45
N THR A 199 9.53 -19.04 -41.27
CA THR A 199 9.10 -18.15 -40.18
C THR A 199 9.92 -18.31 -38.90
N THR A 200 10.36 -19.54 -38.61
CA THR A 200 11.16 -19.89 -37.43
C THR A 200 12.36 -20.72 -37.85
N THR A 201 13.49 -20.56 -37.16
CA THR A 201 14.62 -21.49 -37.23
C THR A 201 14.77 -22.25 -35.93
N TRP A 202 15.09 -23.53 -36.03
CA TRP A 202 15.35 -24.41 -34.91
C TRP A 202 16.74 -25.01 -35.03
N LEU A 203 17.36 -25.25 -33.87
CA LEU A 203 18.58 -26.00 -33.69
C LEU A 203 18.26 -27.26 -32.88
N GLU A 204 18.64 -28.41 -33.41
CA GLU A 204 18.46 -29.73 -32.81
C GLU A 204 19.85 -30.28 -32.50
N LEU A 205 20.15 -30.53 -31.22
CA LEU A 205 21.40 -31.18 -30.81
C LEU A 205 21.22 -32.69 -31.00
N ASP A 206 22.25 -33.40 -31.47
CA ASP A 206 22.19 -34.85 -31.46
C ASP A 206 22.18 -35.36 -29.99
N GLU A 207 21.38 -36.40 -29.73
CA GLU A 207 21.14 -36.98 -28.40
C GLU A 207 22.43 -37.49 -27.76
N VAL A 208 23.40 -37.97 -28.56
CA VAL A 208 24.72 -38.40 -28.11
C VAL A 208 25.80 -37.46 -28.66
N GLN A 209 26.52 -36.79 -27.77
CA GLN A 209 27.66 -35.95 -28.12
C GLN A 209 28.98 -36.70 -27.89
N ASN A 210 29.92 -36.54 -28.81
CA ASN A 210 31.20 -37.26 -28.83
C ASN A 210 32.37 -36.29 -28.63
N TYR A 211 32.96 -36.31 -27.44
CA TYR A 211 34.09 -35.47 -27.09
C TYR A 211 35.41 -36.17 -27.42
N LYS A 212 36.22 -35.58 -28.31
CA LYS A 212 37.49 -36.17 -28.78
C LYS A 212 38.69 -35.53 -28.07
N PHE A 213 39.55 -36.38 -27.51
CA PHE A 213 40.77 -36.00 -26.83
C PHE A 213 41.97 -36.71 -27.45
N SER A 214 43.07 -35.99 -27.67
CA SER A 214 44.28 -36.50 -28.29
C SER A 214 45.49 -36.03 -27.48
N PHE A 215 46.07 -36.92 -26.69
CA PHE A 215 47.25 -36.63 -25.88
C PHE A 215 48.48 -36.99 -26.69
N THR A 216 49.45 -36.11 -26.88
CA THR A 216 50.62 -36.54 -27.66
C THR A 216 51.44 -37.58 -26.92
N VAL A 217 52.23 -38.34 -27.68
CA VAL A 217 53.11 -39.41 -27.21
C VAL A 217 54.55 -38.92 -27.35
N SER A 218 55.35 -39.12 -26.31
CA SER A 218 56.79 -38.85 -26.36
C SER A 218 57.49 -39.87 -27.26
N ALA A 219 58.51 -39.45 -28.02
CA ALA A 219 59.25 -40.27 -28.99
C ALA A 219 59.70 -41.64 -28.44
N ASN A 220 60.09 -41.70 -27.17
CA ASN A 220 60.56 -42.94 -26.55
C ASN A 220 59.45 -44.02 -26.51
N TYR A 221 58.18 -43.62 -26.52
CA TYR A 221 56.99 -44.49 -26.37
C TYR A 221 56.09 -44.51 -27.60
N SER A 222 56.44 -43.78 -28.68
CA SER A 222 55.68 -43.81 -29.93
C SER A 222 56.12 -44.95 -30.85
N VAL A 223 55.24 -45.34 -31.77
CA VAL A 223 55.48 -46.40 -32.76
C VAL A 223 56.49 -45.97 -33.84
N SER A 224 56.49 -44.69 -34.24
CA SER A 224 57.42 -44.15 -35.25
C SER A 224 58.76 -43.67 -34.68
N GLY A 225 58.89 -43.56 -33.36
CA GLY A 225 60.02 -42.89 -32.71
C GLY A 225 59.99 -41.36 -32.82
N GLU A 226 58.95 -40.78 -33.42
CA GLU A 226 58.78 -39.33 -33.53
C GLU A 226 58.05 -38.77 -32.30
N LYS A 227 58.38 -37.51 -31.94
CA LYS A 227 57.65 -36.75 -30.91
C LYS A 227 56.32 -36.24 -31.48
N ASP A 228 55.39 -35.97 -30.56
CA ASP A 228 54.10 -35.33 -30.83
C ASP A 228 53.14 -36.13 -31.74
N THR A 229 53.31 -37.46 -31.79
CA THR A 229 52.36 -38.40 -32.42
C THR A 229 51.24 -38.82 -31.45
N PHE A 230 50.31 -39.67 -31.89
CA PHE A 230 49.19 -40.17 -31.07
C PHE A 230 49.11 -41.71 -30.99
N ASP A 231 50.14 -42.39 -31.51
CA ASP A 231 50.18 -43.84 -31.60
C ASP A 231 51.21 -44.36 -30.59
N VAL A 232 50.73 -45.16 -29.64
CA VAL A 232 51.50 -45.64 -28.49
C VAL A 232 51.99 -47.05 -28.77
N ASP A 233 53.30 -47.26 -28.59
CA ASP A 233 53.89 -48.58 -28.66
C ASP A 233 53.47 -49.42 -27.45
N THR A 234 52.46 -50.26 -27.67
CA THR A 234 51.95 -51.15 -26.62
C THR A 234 52.95 -52.25 -26.23
N ASN A 235 53.94 -52.58 -27.07
CA ASN A 235 54.96 -53.57 -26.73
C ASN A 235 55.93 -52.98 -25.73
N LYS A 236 56.38 -51.75 -25.94
CA LYS A 236 57.13 -50.96 -24.94
C LYS A 236 56.36 -50.86 -23.62
N CYS A 237 55.09 -50.49 -23.65
CA CYS A 237 54.28 -50.37 -22.42
C CYS A 237 54.12 -51.72 -21.68
N LYS A 238 54.03 -52.84 -22.42
CA LYS A 238 54.02 -54.20 -21.84
C LYS A 238 55.39 -54.58 -21.27
N ALA A 239 56.49 -54.27 -21.96
CA ALA A 239 57.85 -54.57 -21.50
C ALA A 239 58.13 -53.93 -20.13
N VAL A 240 57.71 -52.69 -19.91
CA VAL A 240 57.77 -52.01 -18.60
C VAL A 240 57.06 -52.81 -17.50
N LYS A 241 55.86 -53.32 -17.79
CA LYS A 241 55.05 -54.11 -16.86
C LYS A 241 55.67 -55.49 -16.58
N THR A 242 56.24 -56.13 -17.61
CA THR A 242 56.96 -57.42 -17.49
C THR A 242 58.23 -57.26 -16.66
N ALA A 243 59.08 -56.27 -16.97
CA ALA A 243 60.30 -55.96 -16.23
C ALA A 243 60.01 -55.70 -14.74
N ALA A 244 58.96 -54.93 -14.43
CA ALA A 244 58.52 -54.73 -13.05
C ALA A 244 58.08 -56.04 -12.38
N ALA A 245 57.36 -56.94 -13.07
CA ALA A 245 56.95 -58.23 -12.53
C ALA A 245 58.15 -59.17 -12.26
N ASN A 246 59.14 -59.19 -13.16
CA ASN A 246 60.34 -60.01 -13.10
C ASN A 246 61.26 -59.57 -11.94
N ALA A 247 61.52 -58.27 -11.80
CA ALA A 247 62.25 -57.72 -10.65
C ALA A 247 61.58 -58.09 -9.30
N ASN A 248 60.24 -58.04 -9.23
CA ASN A 248 59.50 -58.48 -8.04
C ASN A 248 59.54 -60.01 -7.80
N ALA A 249 59.76 -60.82 -8.83
CA ALA A 249 59.99 -62.25 -8.64
C ALA A 249 61.35 -62.50 -7.95
N ILE A 250 62.40 -61.78 -8.38
CA ILE A 250 63.75 -61.85 -7.79
C ILE A 250 63.74 -61.41 -6.31
N ILE A 251 63.07 -60.30 -5.98
CA ILE A 251 62.91 -59.84 -4.58
C ILE A 251 62.26 -60.93 -3.72
N ARG A 252 61.09 -61.43 -4.16
CA ARG A 252 60.31 -62.44 -3.40
C ARG A 252 61.06 -63.76 -3.24
N ALA A 253 61.78 -64.22 -4.26
CA ALA A 253 62.55 -65.47 -4.20
C ALA A 253 63.69 -65.44 -3.16
N ASN A 254 64.18 -64.25 -2.81
CA ASN A 254 65.31 -64.06 -1.90
C ASN A 254 64.91 -63.49 -0.52
N ALA A 255 63.63 -63.18 -0.28
CA ALA A 255 63.17 -62.49 0.92
C ALA A 255 63.51 -63.18 2.26
N ALA A 256 63.66 -64.51 2.27
CA ALA A 256 63.97 -65.31 3.46
C ALA A 256 65.48 -65.52 3.72
N LYS A 257 66.36 -64.96 2.89
CA LYS A 257 67.81 -64.99 3.10
C LYS A 257 68.23 -63.92 4.12
N ASN A 258 69.42 -64.06 4.72
CA ASN A 258 70.03 -62.94 5.45
C ASN A 258 70.43 -61.81 4.47
N ASP A 259 70.73 -60.63 4.99
CA ASP A 259 70.86 -59.45 4.12
C ASP A 259 72.06 -59.47 3.18
N TYR A 260 73.19 -60.01 3.64
CA TYR A 260 74.36 -60.25 2.77
C TYR A 260 74.01 -61.22 1.64
N GLU A 261 73.28 -62.30 1.95
CA GLU A 261 72.83 -63.29 0.97
C GLU A 261 71.75 -62.75 0.00
N LYS A 262 70.90 -61.80 0.43
CA LYS A 262 69.97 -61.07 -0.45
C LYS A 262 70.74 -60.25 -1.47
N LEU A 263 71.63 -59.37 -1.01
CA LEU A 263 72.44 -58.49 -1.85
C LEU A 263 73.28 -59.29 -2.84
N LYS A 264 73.88 -60.40 -2.39
CA LYS A 264 74.58 -61.33 -3.28
C LYS A 264 73.65 -61.93 -4.33
N ALA A 265 72.48 -62.41 -3.95
CA ALA A 265 71.54 -62.98 -4.92
C ALA A 265 70.99 -61.95 -5.94
N TYR A 266 70.92 -60.66 -5.58
CA TYR A 266 70.55 -59.59 -6.52
C TYR A 266 71.67 -59.28 -7.51
N ASN A 267 72.93 -59.25 -7.06
CA ASN A 267 74.09 -59.19 -7.96
C ASN A 267 74.08 -60.38 -8.93
N ASP A 268 74.02 -61.60 -8.39
CA ASP A 268 74.11 -62.82 -9.17
C ASP A 268 72.97 -62.89 -10.21
N ALA A 269 71.73 -62.57 -9.83
CA ALA A 269 70.58 -62.55 -10.75
C ALA A 269 70.72 -61.51 -11.87
N ILE A 270 71.23 -60.30 -11.59
CA ILE A 270 71.44 -59.27 -12.63
C ILE A 270 72.55 -59.71 -13.60
N CYS A 271 73.65 -60.29 -13.07
CA CYS A 271 74.75 -60.83 -13.86
C CYS A 271 74.37 -62.08 -14.68
N GLU A 272 73.39 -62.87 -14.24
CA GLU A 272 72.88 -64.04 -14.96
C GLU A 272 71.89 -63.68 -16.08
N LEU A 273 71.07 -62.64 -15.88
CA LEU A 273 70.04 -62.22 -16.84
C LEU A 273 70.61 -61.49 -18.07
N ASN A 274 71.82 -60.92 -17.98
CA ASN A 274 72.33 -59.95 -18.95
C ASN A 274 73.82 -60.18 -19.27
N THR A 275 74.28 -59.68 -20.42
CA THR A 275 75.71 -59.59 -20.73
C THR A 275 76.12 -58.16 -21.02
N TYR A 276 77.27 -57.72 -20.49
CA TYR A 276 77.67 -56.31 -20.54
C TYR A 276 78.09 -55.89 -21.97
N ASN A 277 77.39 -54.90 -22.56
CA ASN A 277 77.76 -54.41 -23.88
C ASN A 277 78.86 -53.33 -23.83
N LYS A 278 80.13 -53.77 -24.00
CA LYS A 278 81.32 -52.90 -24.05
C LYS A 278 81.41 -51.98 -25.29
N GLN A 279 80.62 -52.23 -26.33
CA GLN A 279 80.62 -51.43 -27.55
C GLN A 279 79.64 -50.25 -27.44
N ALA A 280 78.44 -50.49 -26.89
CA ALA A 280 77.43 -49.46 -26.64
C ALA A 280 77.93 -48.36 -25.69
N ALA A 281 78.79 -48.70 -24.74
CA ALA A 281 79.43 -47.75 -23.82
C ALA A 281 80.50 -46.84 -24.47
N LYS A 282 80.84 -47.03 -25.76
CA LYS A 282 81.91 -46.29 -26.47
C LYS A 282 81.43 -45.44 -27.64
N ASP A 283 80.15 -45.54 -28.00
CA ASP A 283 79.56 -44.60 -28.93
C ASP A 283 79.22 -43.31 -28.16
N ASP A 284 79.86 -42.21 -28.55
CA ASP A 284 79.94 -40.90 -27.87
C ASP A 284 78.59 -40.11 -27.81
N SER A 285 77.45 -40.81 -27.82
CA SER A 285 76.12 -40.27 -28.08
C SER A 285 74.99 -40.78 -27.15
N THR A 286 75.29 -41.60 -26.13
CA THR A 286 74.35 -41.86 -25.03
C THR A 286 74.69 -40.99 -23.80
N PRO A 287 73.90 -39.93 -23.51
CA PRO A 287 73.91 -39.33 -22.19
C PRO A 287 73.44 -40.38 -21.17
N TYR A 288 74.13 -40.48 -20.04
CA TYR A 288 73.58 -41.13 -18.86
C TYR A 288 72.20 -40.53 -18.54
N GLY A 289 71.20 -41.37 -18.35
CA GLY A 289 69.80 -40.95 -18.26
C GLY A 289 68.84 -41.70 -19.19
N ASN A 290 69.22 -42.82 -19.79
CA ASN A 290 68.23 -43.63 -20.53
C ASN A 290 67.41 -44.47 -19.53
N PRO A 291 66.11 -44.19 -19.30
CA PRO A 291 65.33 -44.94 -18.32
C PRO A 291 65.09 -46.41 -18.73
N TRP A 292 65.22 -46.73 -20.02
CA TRP A 292 65.09 -48.10 -20.51
C TRP A 292 66.24 -49.01 -20.08
N GLN A 293 67.39 -48.48 -19.67
CA GLN A 293 68.52 -49.29 -19.21
C GLN A 293 68.16 -50.17 -17.98
N MET A 294 67.23 -49.72 -17.13
CA MET A 294 66.70 -50.56 -16.03
C MET A 294 65.65 -51.57 -16.50
N ILE A 295 64.89 -51.25 -17.55
CA ILE A 295 63.91 -52.17 -18.16
C ILE A 295 64.64 -53.36 -18.79
N TYR A 296 65.68 -53.07 -19.59
CA TYR A 296 66.48 -54.06 -20.30
C TYR A 296 67.12 -55.11 -19.38
N VAL A 297 67.44 -54.77 -18.13
CA VAL A 297 67.94 -55.75 -17.15
C VAL A 297 66.92 -56.84 -16.80
N PHE A 298 65.62 -56.55 -16.89
CA PHE A 298 64.53 -57.40 -16.41
C PHE A 298 63.52 -57.82 -17.50
N ASP A 299 63.71 -57.42 -18.75
CA ASP A 299 62.77 -57.75 -19.84
C ASP A 299 63.00 -59.13 -20.48
N GLU A 300 64.07 -59.83 -20.09
CA GLU A 300 64.46 -61.18 -20.53
C GLU A 300 64.78 -61.27 -22.04
N ASP A 301 65.02 -60.14 -22.73
CA ASP A 301 65.47 -60.11 -24.12
C ASP A 301 67.02 -60.02 -24.20
N PRO A 302 67.74 -61.10 -24.55
CA PRO A 302 69.20 -61.12 -24.61
C PRO A 302 69.79 -60.30 -25.76
N THR A 303 68.96 -59.64 -26.58
CA THR A 303 69.39 -58.69 -27.61
C THR A 303 69.43 -57.25 -27.10
N THR A 304 68.90 -56.97 -25.92
CA THR A 304 68.95 -55.64 -25.31
C THR A 304 70.34 -55.35 -24.74
N ASN A 305 70.85 -54.16 -25.05
CA ASN A 305 72.24 -53.81 -24.77
C ASN A 305 72.34 -53.03 -23.46
N VAL A 306 72.60 -53.75 -22.37
CA VAL A 306 72.77 -53.16 -21.03
C VAL A 306 74.21 -52.67 -20.83
N VAL A 307 74.34 -51.44 -20.33
CA VAL A 307 75.59 -50.83 -19.86
C VAL A 307 75.51 -50.56 -18.35
N CYS A 308 76.58 -50.06 -17.74
CA CYS A 308 76.70 -49.88 -16.29
C CYS A 308 75.54 -49.10 -15.63
N GLU A 309 74.90 -48.17 -16.35
CA GLU A 309 73.66 -47.51 -15.91
C GLU A 309 72.54 -48.50 -15.55
N GLY A 310 72.28 -49.49 -16.40
CA GLY A 310 71.22 -50.47 -16.19
C GLY A 310 71.48 -51.35 -14.99
N TYR A 311 72.69 -51.90 -14.89
CA TYR A 311 73.13 -52.73 -13.76
C TYR A 311 72.97 -51.99 -12.42
N ALA A 312 73.45 -50.74 -12.32
CA ALA A 312 73.41 -49.96 -11.08
C ALA A 312 71.99 -49.53 -10.70
N LYS A 313 71.15 -49.16 -11.68
CA LYS A 313 69.72 -48.85 -11.47
C LYS A 313 68.94 -50.08 -11.02
N ALA A 314 69.13 -51.21 -11.69
CA ALA A 314 68.46 -52.47 -11.37
C ALA A 314 68.84 -52.98 -9.98
N PHE A 315 70.13 -52.94 -9.61
CA PHE A 315 70.57 -53.36 -8.27
C PHE A 315 69.98 -52.47 -7.18
N LYS A 316 69.97 -51.15 -7.37
CA LYS A 316 69.28 -50.24 -6.45
C LYS A 316 67.78 -50.54 -6.38
N TYR A 317 67.10 -50.76 -7.50
CA TYR A 317 65.67 -51.07 -7.53
C TYR A 317 65.32 -52.35 -6.75
N LEU A 318 66.15 -53.40 -6.87
CA LEU A 318 65.98 -54.61 -6.05
C LEU A 318 66.22 -54.33 -4.57
N CYS A 319 67.23 -53.53 -4.22
CA CYS A 319 67.52 -53.16 -2.82
C CYS A 319 66.39 -52.32 -2.20
N ASP A 320 65.95 -51.25 -2.88
CA ASP A 320 64.85 -50.37 -2.44
C ASP A 320 63.52 -51.13 -2.31
N GLY A 321 63.38 -52.22 -3.06
CA GLY A 321 62.24 -53.13 -3.01
C GLY A 321 62.27 -54.19 -1.92
N SER A 322 63.39 -54.32 -1.20
CA SER A 322 63.66 -55.44 -0.31
C SER A 322 63.60 -55.06 1.16
N THR A 323 63.03 -55.95 1.97
CA THR A 323 63.08 -55.83 3.43
C THR A 323 64.38 -56.46 3.94
N PHE A 324 65.32 -55.63 4.34
CA PHE A 324 66.51 -56.05 5.09
C PHE A 324 66.19 -56.26 6.57
N GLU A 325 66.84 -57.23 7.22
CA GLU A 325 66.78 -57.46 8.67
C GLU A 325 67.42 -56.29 9.41
N ASN A 326 68.56 -55.80 8.92
CA ASN A 326 69.17 -54.56 9.36
C ASN A 326 68.71 -53.38 8.48
N SER A 327 67.89 -52.51 9.05
CA SER A 327 67.37 -51.29 8.42
C SER A 327 68.41 -50.19 8.17
N LEU A 328 69.69 -50.39 8.50
CA LEU A 328 70.81 -49.55 8.06
C LEU A 328 71.30 -49.92 6.65
N ILE A 329 70.80 -51.00 6.04
CA ILE A 329 71.20 -51.42 4.71
C ILE A 329 70.49 -50.55 3.67
N GLU A 330 71.27 -49.65 3.09
CA GLU A 330 70.81 -48.61 2.16
C GLU A 330 71.71 -48.66 0.91
N CYS A 331 71.08 -48.68 -0.28
CA CYS A 331 71.76 -48.79 -1.57
C CYS A 331 71.59 -47.50 -2.40
N TYR A 332 72.68 -46.99 -2.94
CA TYR A 332 72.73 -45.71 -3.65
C TYR A 332 73.37 -45.90 -5.02
N ILE A 333 72.97 -45.11 -6.01
CA ILE A 333 73.61 -45.06 -7.33
C ILE A 333 74.68 -43.98 -7.31
N ILE A 334 75.83 -44.26 -7.92
CA ILE A 334 76.99 -43.38 -7.96
C ILE A 334 77.52 -43.34 -9.40
N THR A 335 77.78 -42.14 -9.90
CA THR A 335 78.41 -41.91 -11.21
C THR A 335 79.81 -41.33 -11.05
N GLY A 336 80.70 -41.68 -11.98
CA GLY A 336 82.07 -41.20 -11.97
C GLY A 336 82.88 -41.74 -13.14
N THR A 337 84.18 -41.88 -12.94
CA THR A 337 85.12 -42.49 -13.86
C THR A 337 85.99 -43.51 -13.14
N MET A 338 86.30 -44.61 -13.82
CA MET A 338 87.24 -45.62 -13.33
C MET A 338 88.45 -45.73 -14.25
N SER A 339 89.63 -45.97 -13.67
CA SER A 339 90.85 -46.26 -14.43
C SER A 339 91.58 -47.48 -13.86
N ASP A 340 91.77 -48.48 -14.72
CA ASP A 340 92.55 -49.71 -14.47
C ASP A 340 94.05 -49.53 -14.81
N GLY A 341 94.43 -48.33 -15.28
CA GLY A 341 95.76 -48.01 -15.80
C GLY A 341 95.86 -47.93 -17.32
N LYS A 342 94.78 -48.14 -18.09
CA LYS A 342 94.77 -48.04 -19.57
C LYS A 342 93.98 -46.87 -20.15
N GLY A 343 93.17 -46.18 -19.34
CA GLY A 343 92.36 -45.04 -19.74
C GLY A 343 91.40 -44.63 -18.61
N SER A 344 90.55 -43.64 -18.85
CA SER A 344 89.46 -43.25 -17.96
C SER A 344 88.15 -43.19 -18.76
N GLU A 345 87.24 -44.12 -18.50
CA GLU A 345 85.90 -44.17 -19.09
C GLU A 345 84.86 -43.82 -18.00
N GLY A 346 83.73 -43.26 -18.40
CA GLY A 346 82.62 -42.95 -17.48
C GLY A 346 81.93 -44.23 -17.01
N HIS A 347 81.52 -44.28 -15.74
CA HIS A 347 80.94 -45.47 -15.12
C HIS A 347 79.86 -45.16 -14.09
N MET A 348 78.96 -46.14 -13.84
CA MET A 348 77.94 -46.10 -12.81
C MET A 348 77.95 -47.39 -11.98
N TRP A 349 77.88 -47.27 -10.65
CA TRP A 349 77.92 -48.39 -9.69
C TRP A 349 77.09 -48.05 -8.44
N ASN A 350 77.16 -48.89 -7.41
CA ASN A 350 76.44 -48.71 -6.16
C ASN A 350 77.35 -48.54 -4.94
N HIS A 351 76.91 -47.74 -3.97
CA HIS A 351 77.41 -47.81 -2.59
C HIS A 351 76.36 -48.47 -1.72
N VAL A 352 76.79 -49.39 -0.85
CA VAL A 352 75.91 -50.08 0.10
C VAL A 352 76.44 -49.90 1.51
N ARG A 353 75.59 -49.43 2.41
CA ARG A 353 75.84 -49.43 3.85
C ARG A 353 75.53 -50.81 4.41
N MET A 354 76.42 -51.37 5.22
CA MET A 354 76.25 -52.71 5.81
C MET A 354 75.89 -52.64 7.30
N ASP A 355 75.58 -53.79 7.89
CA ASP A 355 75.15 -53.96 9.28
C ASP A 355 76.21 -53.57 10.33
N ASP A 356 77.48 -53.64 9.96
CA ASP A 356 78.62 -53.10 10.72
C ASP A 356 78.71 -51.57 10.74
N GLY A 357 77.77 -50.89 10.06
CA GLY A 357 77.64 -49.44 9.98
C GLY A 357 78.55 -48.77 8.96
N LYS A 358 79.41 -49.50 8.22
CA LYS A 358 80.32 -48.94 7.22
C LYS A 358 79.72 -48.94 5.82
N ILE A 359 80.26 -48.09 4.96
CA ILE A 359 79.94 -48.05 3.53
C ILE A 359 80.96 -48.85 2.72
N TYR A 360 80.46 -49.65 1.78
CA TYR A 360 81.19 -50.50 0.86
C TYR A 360 80.88 -50.14 -0.60
N LEU A 361 81.86 -50.36 -1.49
CA LEU A 361 81.68 -50.17 -2.93
C LEU A 361 81.17 -51.48 -3.54
N VAL A 362 80.06 -51.39 -4.26
CA VAL A 362 79.42 -52.52 -4.94
C VAL A 362 79.31 -52.17 -6.43
N ASP A 363 80.08 -52.86 -7.25
CA ASP A 363 80.00 -52.72 -8.70
C ASP A 363 79.56 -54.05 -9.32
N VAL A 364 78.28 -54.14 -9.64
CA VAL A 364 77.66 -55.33 -10.24
C VAL A 364 78.24 -55.61 -11.63
N THR A 365 78.78 -54.62 -12.35
CA THR A 365 79.43 -54.88 -13.66
C THR A 365 80.81 -55.52 -13.51
N ASN A 366 81.41 -55.42 -12.32
CA ASN A 366 82.71 -56.00 -11.94
C ASN A 366 82.55 -57.45 -11.44
N CYS A 367 81.43 -58.11 -11.81
CA CYS A 367 81.17 -59.55 -11.67
C CYS A 367 81.59 -60.36 -12.91
N ASP A 368 81.86 -59.71 -14.05
CA ASP A 368 82.21 -60.39 -15.30
C ASP A 368 83.59 -61.06 -15.23
N SER A 369 83.78 -62.14 -15.99
CA SER A 369 85.10 -62.79 -16.08
C SER A 369 86.19 -61.82 -16.56
N ASN A 370 87.35 -61.84 -15.88
CA ASN A 370 88.50 -60.93 -16.06
C ASN A 370 88.36 -59.50 -15.49
N SER A 371 87.35 -59.25 -14.65
CA SER A 371 87.19 -57.99 -13.91
C SER A 371 87.88 -58.05 -12.52
N VAL A 372 88.02 -56.89 -11.84
CA VAL A 372 88.86 -56.76 -10.62
C VAL A 372 88.16 -57.29 -9.34
N GLY A 373 86.84 -57.46 -9.37
CA GLY A 373 86.05 -58.05 -8.27
C GLY A 373 85.83 -59.58 -8.38
N TYR A 374 86.04 -60.15 -9.57
CA TYR A 374 85.74 -61.55 -9.88
C TYR A 374 86.69 -62.55 -9.18
N PRO A 375 86.23 -63.73 -8.73
CA PRO A 375 84.83 -64.20 -8.65
C PRO A 375 84.12 -63.94 -7.31
N TYR A 376 84.75 -63.27 -6.34
CA TYR A 376 84.41 -63.44 -4.92
C TYR A 376 84.21 -62.17 -4.09
N LYS A 377 84.17 -60.96 -4.69
CA LYS A 377 84.10 -59.71 -3.92
C LYS A 377 83.01 -58.76 -4.41
N LEU A 378 81.80 -58.94 -3.86
CA LEU A 378 80.68 -58.01 -4.04
C LEU A 378 80.90 -56.68 -3.33
N PHE A 379 81.38 -56.72 -2.08
CA PHE A 379 81.61 -55.56 -1.23
C PHE A 379 83.10 -55.27 -1.14
N LEU A 380 83.56 -54.31 -1.94
CA LEU A 380 84.96 -53.92 -2.00
C LEU A 380 85.28 -52.87 -0.93
N ALA A 381 86.43 -53.03 -0.27
CA ALA A 381 87.00 -52.05 0.63
C ALA A 381 87.15 -50.66 -0.01
N GLY A 382 86.82 -49.61 0.74
CA GLY A 382 86.92 -48.22 0.33
C GLY A 382 88.19 -47.52 0.84
N GLY A 383 88.10 -46.20 1.02
CA GLY A 383 89.21 -45.33 1.43
C GLY A 383 88.79 -44.36 2.53
N LYS A 384 89.72 -44.03 3.44
CA LYS A 384 89.47 -43.50 4.79
C LYS A 384 88.62 -42.21 4.95
N LYS A 385 88.19 -41.52 3.88
CA LYS A 385 87.38 -40.29 3.99
C LYS A 385 86.70 -39.86 2.68
N VAL A 386 85.50 -39.28 2.78
CA VAL A 386 84.81 -38.58 1.67
C VAL A 386 85.15 -37.10 1.63
N SER A 387 85.42 -36.59 0.42
CA SER A 387 85.33 -35.18 0.02
C SER A 387 84.48 -35.06 -1.26
N SER A 388 84.25 -33.84 -1.76
CA SER A 388 83.54 -33.58 -3.03
C SER A 388 84.22 -34.18 -4.27
N THR A 389 85.46 -34.65 -4.14
CA THR A 389 86.24 -35.35 -5.17
C THR A 389 87.14 -36.37 -4.48
N THR A 390 86.58 -37.56 -4.25
CA THR A 390 87.24 -38.62 -3.48
C THR A 390 88.01 -39.57 -4.40
N TRP A 391 89.24 -39.92 -3.99
CA TRP A 391 90.07 -40.94 -4.64
C TRP A 391 89.96 -42.25 -3.86
N LEU A 392 89.39 -43.29 -4.45
CA LEU A 392 89.46 -44.64 -3.91
C LEU A 392 90.51 -45.45 -4.67
N LYS A 393 91.23 -46.32 -3.95
CA LYS A 393 92.16 -47.31 -4.51
C LYS A 393 91.85 -48.74 -4.07
N PRO A 394 90.69 -49.33 -4.44
CA PRO A 394 90.48 -50.76 -4.28
C PRO A 394 91.41 -51.51 -5.23
N ASN A 395 92.32 -52.33 -4.69
CA ASN A 395 93.09 -53.35 -5.42
C ASN A 395 93.65 -52.94 -6.81
N LYS A 396 94.24 -51.73 -6.90
CA LYS A 396 94.91 -51.09 -8.05
C LYS A 396 94.02 -50.30 -9.05
N VAL A 397 92.69 -50.28 -8.90
CA VAL A 397 91.83 -49.37 -9.68
C VAL A 397 91.80 -47.99 -9.02
N ASN A 398 91.90 -46.90 -9.79
CA ASN A 398 91.58 -45.57 -9.27
C ASN A 398 90.14 -45.24 -9.65
N VAL A 399 89.30 -45.01 -8.64
CA VAL A 399 87.92 -44.53 -8.81
C VAL A 399 87.89 -43.05 -8.48
N TYR A 400 87.36 -42.25 -9.40
CA TYR A 400 87.10 -40.82 -9.23
C TYR A 400 85.60 -40.59 -9.41
N TYR A 401 84.94 -40.00 -8.43
CA TYR A 401 83.51 -39.73 -8.49
C TYR A 401 83.16 -38.37 -7.89
N THR A 402 82.05 -37.84 -8.38
CA THR A 402 81.40 -36.63 -7.87
C THR A 402 79.97 -37.01 -7.54
N CYS A 403 79.70 -37.22 -6.25
CA CYS A 403 78.32 -37.31 -5.79
C CYS A 403 77.60 -35.97 -6.07
N ASP A 404 76.34 -36.02 -6.49
CA ASP A 404 75.51 -34.83 -6.54
C ASP A 404 75.23 -34.27 -5.13
N THR A 405 74.71 -33.05 -5.04
CA THR A 405 74.46 -32.38 -3.75
C THR A 405 73.42 -33.08 -2.89
N ASP A 406 72.46 -33.78 -3.48
CA ASP A 406 71.39 -34.46 -2.76
C ASP A 406 71.90 -35.79 -2.19
N THR A 407 72.66 -36.56 -2.99
CA THR A 407 73.43 -37.75 -2.56
C THR A 407 74.50 -37.41 -1.50
N ILE A 408 75.04 -36.20 -1.49
CA ILE A 408 75.89 -35.72 -0.38
C ILE A 408 75.03 -35.38 0.84
N SER A 409 73.88 -34.73 0.66
CA SER A 409 73.03 -34.25 1.76
C SER A 409 72.39 -35.38 2.58
N THR A 410 72.20 -36.56 1.99
CA THR A 410 71.57 -37.73 2.63
C THR A 410 72.44 -38.40 3.69
N TYR A 411 73.75 -38.15 3.76
CA TYR A 411 74.63 -38.70 4.80
C TYR A 411 75.18 -37.63 5.73
N SER A 412 75.10 -37.86 7.04
CA SER A 412 75.86 -37.08 8.02
C SER A 412 77.37 -37.24 7.83
N VAL A 413 78.17 -36.33 8.39
CA VAL A 413 79.65 -36.37 8.30
C VAL A 413 80.24 -37.66 8.90
N THR A 414 79.55 -38.25 9.88
CA THR A 414 79.89 -39.51 10.54
C THR A 414 79.55 -40.75 9.72
N GLU A 415 78.45 -40.72 8.95
CA GLU A 415 77.99 -41.88 8.18
C GLU A 415 78.80 -42.14 6.90
N ARG A 416 79.57 -41.16 6.44
CA ARG A 416 80.47 -41.26 5.28
C ARG A 416 81.76 -42.04 5.56
N THR A 417 81.71 -42.97 6.52
CA THR A 417 82.84 -43.79 6.94
C THR A 417 82.90 -45.07 6.10
N TRP A 418 83.87 -45.09 5.21
CA TRP A 418 84.18 -46.24 4.37
C TRP A 418 84.85 -47.36 5.15
N SER A 419 84.61 -48.61 4.76
CA SER A 419 85.41 -49.73 5.28
C SER A 419 86.84 -49.72 4.73
N GLU A 420 87.82 -50.05 5.57
CA GLU A 420 89.22 -50.26 5.18
C GLU A 420 89.53 -51.70 4.77
N THR A 421 88.60 -52.63 5.02
CA THR A 421 88.67 -54.05 4.67
C THR A 421 87.43 -54.47 3.89
N ASP A 422 87.47 -55.58 3.16
CA ASP A 422 86.26 -56.14 2.52
C ASP A 422 85.26 -56.63 3.60
N TYR A 423 83.98 -56.77 3.24
CA TYR A 423 82.94 -57.19 4.19
C TYR A 423 82.98 -58.70 4.44
N ASN A 424 82.83 -59.12 5.70
CA ASN A 424 82.79 -60.52 6.12
C ASN A 424 81.59 -60.74 7.07
N ALA A 425 80.62 -61.54 6.61
CA ALA A 425 79.37 -61.79 7.34
C ALA A 425 79.53 -62.49 8.70
N ALA A 426 80.71 -63.08 9.00
CA ALA A 426 80.98 -63.67 10.31
C ALA A 426 81.23 -62.60 11.40
N ASP A 427 81.83 -61.45 11.04
CA ASP A 427 82.28 -60.45 12.01
C ASP A 427 81.12 -59.66 12.65
N ALA A 428 79.92 -59.73 12.07
CA ALA A 428 78.70 -59.10 12.59
C ALA A 428 78.02 -59.89 13.72
N GLN A 429 78.41 -61.15 13.99
CA GLN A 429 77.70 -62.00 14.96
C GLN A 429 78.03 -61.72 16.44
N ASP A 430 79.15 -61.06 16.74
CA ASP A 430 79.70 -60.93 18.11
C ASP A 430 79.18 -59.71 18.89
N ALA A 431 78.25 -58.95 18.31
CA ALA A 431 77.63 -57.80 18.98
C ALA A 431 76.53 -58.26 19.95
N GLN A 432 76.56 -57.76 21.20
CA GLN A 432 75.53 -58.05 22.21
C GLN A 432 74.14 -57.68 21.67
N LYS A 433 73.22 -58.64 21.61
CA LYS A 433 71.86 -58.41 21.11
C LYS A 433 70.90 -58.02 22.23
N VAL A 434 70.01 -57.07 21.94
CA VAL A 434 68.96 -56.55 22.84
C VAL A 434 67.61 -56.57 22.14
N THR A 435 66.54 -56.81 22.89
CA THR A 435 65.17 -56.96 22.39
C THR A 435 64.35 -55.72 22.71
N VAL A 436 63.91 -55.00 21.68
CA VAL A 436 62.96 -53.90 21.82
C VAL A 436 61.54 -54.41 21.56
N THR A 437 60.68 -54.29 22.57
CA THR A 437 59.26 -54.68 22.51
C THR A 437 58.41 -53.46 22.20
N PHE A 438 57.55 -53.60 21.19
CA PHE A 438 56.65 -52.60 20.66
C PHE A 438 55.21 -52.89 21.15
N ASP A 439 54.81 -52.31 22.30
CA ASP A 439 53.44 -52.43 22.81
C ASP A 439 52.50 -51.50 22.00
N PRO A 440 51.58 -52.03 21.17
CA PRO A 440 50.69 -51.21 20.36
C PRO A 440 49.64 -50.44 21.19
N ASN A 441 49.63 -50.59 22.52
CA ASN A 441 48.88 -49.75 23.46
C ASN A 441 47.39 -49.61 23.11
N GLY A 442 46.75 -50.75 22.82
CA GLY A 442 45.36 -50.83 22.37
C GLY A 442 45.14 -50.75 20.85
N GLY A 443 46.22 -50.70 20.05
CA GLY A 443 46.20 -51.00 18.61
C GLY A 443 46.50 -52.47 18.30
N GLN A 444 46.63 -52.79 17.01
CA GLN A 444 47.08 -54.06 16.46
C GLN A 444 48.40 -53.89 15.72
N LEU A 445 49.28 -54.87 15.86
CA LEU A 445 50.59 -54.93 15.24
C LEU A 445 50.97 -56.40 15.02
N GLU A 446 51.33 -56.77 13.79
CA GLU A 446 51.67 -58.15 13.40
C GLU A 446 52.97 -58.65 14.07
N THR A 447 53.95 -57.77 14.25
CA THR A 447 55.24 -58.09 14.88
C THR A 447 55.58 -57.07 15.97
N ASN A 448 55.54 -57.51 17.23
CA ASN A 448 55.66 -56.65 18.41
C ASN A 448 57.06 -56.69 19.06
N THR A 449 58.07 -57.30 18.44
CA THR A 449 59.45 -57.32 18.94
C THR A 449 60.45 -57.13 17.79
N ARG A 450 61.58 -56.49 18.08
CA ARG A 450 62.76 -56.45 17.21
C ARG A 450 64.00 -56.71 18.05
N VAL A 451 64.93 -57.49 17.51
CA VAL A 451 66.25 -57.70 18.09
C VAL A 451 67.24 -56.81 17.33
N VAL A 452 68.04 -56.02 18.06
CA VAL A 452 69.10 -55.17 17.52
C VAL A 452 70.40 -55.36 18.30
N SER A 453 71.52 -54.96 17.75
CA SER A 453 72.79 -54.91 18.48
C SER A 453 72.82 -53.72 19.45
N ALA A 454 73.38 -53.92 20.64
CA ALA A 454 73.47 -52.92 21.70
C ALA A 454 74.23 -51.67 21.21
N GLY A 455 73.73 -50.48 21.55
CA GLY A 455 74.31 -49.21 21.10
C GLY A 455 74.09 -48.87 19.61
N ILE A 456 73.39 -49.71 18.84
CA ILE A 456 73.07 -49.47 17.42
C ILE A 456 71.66 -48.89 17.26
N ASN A 457 71.48 -48.03 16.27
CA ASN A 457 70.21 -47.39 15.93
C ASN A 457 69.13 -48.43 15.59
N ILE A 458 67.95 -48.29 16.19
CA ILE A 458 66.79 -49.19 16.00
C ILE A 458 66.20 -49.17 14.58
N GLY A 459 66.46 -48.09 13.83
CA GLY A 459 66.06 -47.92 12.44
C GLY A 459 64.54 -47.84 12.22
N THR A 460 64.04 -48.43 11.13
CA THR A 460 62.67 -48.21 10.64
C THR A 460 61.61 -48.75 11.59
N LEU A 461 60.95 -47.88 12.35
CA LEU A 461 60.00 -48.30 13.39
C LEU A 461 58.73 -48.92 12.77
N PRO A 462 58.18 -50.02 13.33
CA PRO A 462 56.93 -50.61 12.84
C PRO A 462 55.78 -49.62 12.98
N THR A 463 54.85 -49.62 12.02
CA THR A 463 53.63 -48.78 12.11
C THR A 463 52.46 -49.66 12.55
N PRO A 464 52.00 -49.57 13.81
CA PRO A 464 50.81 -50.28 14.26
C PRO A 464 49.56 -49.64 13.65
N THR A 465 48.43 -50.35 13.68
CA THR A 465 47.13 -49.80 13.28
C THR A 465 46.16 -49.79 14.45
N ARG A 466 45.30 -48.78 14.54
CA ARG A 466 44.24 -48.72 15.54
C ARG A 466 43.03 -48.02 14.94
N THR A 467 41.91 -48.72 14.87
CA THR A 467 40.69 -48.20 14.25
C THR A 467 40.29 -46.85 14.86
N ASN A 468 40.15 -45.84 14.02
CA ASN A 468 39.80 -44.45 14.38
C ASN A 468 40.88 -43.66 15.15
N TYR A 469 42.13 -44.12 15.16
CA TYR A 469 43.27 -43.34 15.66
C TYR A 469 44.37 -43.22 14.59
N ILE A 470 45.05 -42.08 14.63
CA ILE A 470 46.30 -41.77 13.93
C ILE A 470 47.43 -42.20 14.86
N PHE A 471 48.43 -42.90 14.30
CA PHE A 471 49.64 -43.27 15.03
C PHE A 471 50.57 -42.05 15.14
N ASP A 472 50.87 -41.60 16.36
CA ASP A 472 51.71 -40.41 16.60
C ASP A 472 53.20 -40.76 16.63
N GLY A 473 53.53 -41.99 17.02
CA GLY A 473 54.89 -42.49 17.16
C GLY A 473 55.05 -43.45 18.33
N TRP A 474 56.28 -43.90 18.52
CA TRP A 474 56.69 -44.73 19.65
C TRP A 474 57.29 -43.87 20.75
N TYR A 475 56.95 -44.18 22.00
CA TYR A 475 57.36 -43.42 23.18
C TYR A 475 57.94 -44.33 24.25
N THR A 476 58.82 -43.79 25.08
CA THR A 476 59.45 -44.51 26.20
C THR A 476 58.48 -44.89 27.32
N GLU A 477 57.28 -44.32 27.38
CA GLU A 477 56.28 -44.57 28.42
C GLU A 477 54.87 -44.74 27.85
N LYS A 478 54.03 -45.50 28.55
CA LYS A 478 52.66 -45.84 28.13
C LYS A 478 51.72 -44.63 28.06
N THR A 479 52.01 -43.60 28.84
CA THR A 479 51.33 -42.30 28.86
C THR A 479 52.38 -41.23 29.16
N GLY A 480 52.70 -40.37 28.19
CA GLY A 480 53.84 -39.44 28.28
C GLY A 480 55.15 -40.05 27.78
N GLY A 481 56.27 -39.72 28.45
CA GLY A 481 57.62 -40.07 27.99
C GLY A 481 58.10 -39.27 26.78
N ARG A 482 59.30 -39.62 26.28
CA ARG A 482 59.91 -39.02 25.09
C ARG A 482 59.59 -39.87 23.87
N GLN A 483 59.30 -39.23 22.74
CA GLN A 483 59.18 -39.88 21.44
C GLN A 483 60.55 -40.39 20.98
N ILE A 484 60.62 -41.65 20.54
CA ILE A 484 61.83 -42.24 19.96
C ILE A 484 61.86 -42.07 18.44
N GLY A 485 63.06 -41.92 17.89
CA GLY A 485 63.30 -41.83 16.44
C GLY A 485 63.92 -43.11 15.87
N THR A 486 64.16 -43.12 14.56
CA THR A 486 64.90 -44.21 13.90
C THR A 486 66.37 -44.28 14.33
N ALA A 487 66.93 -43.18 14.85
CA ALA A 487 68.29 -43.09 15.39
C ALA A 487 68.39 -43.39 16.90
N GLU A 488 67.34 -43.96 17.52
CA GLU A 488 67.37 -44.33 18.93
C GLU A 488 68.21 -45.60 19.16
N THR A 489 69.11 -45.59 20.14
CA THR A 489 69.95 -46.74 20.51
C THR A 489 69.48 -47.36 21.82
N PHE A 490 69.67 -48.66 21.98
CA PHE A 490 69.28 -49.40 23.19
C PHE A 490 70.44 -50.28 23.67
N ASP A 491 70.73 -50.25 24.98
CA ASP A 491 71.82 -51.03 25.59
C ASP A 491 71.30 -52.23 26.41
N ALA A 492 69.97 -52.36 26.54
CA ALA A 492 69.29 -53.45 27.22
C ALA A 492 67.87 -53.65 26.65
N ASP A 493 67.26 -54.80 26.95
CA ASP A 493 65.87 -55.11 26.60
C ASP A 493 64.91 -54.02 27.11
N THR A 494 64.10 -53.45 26.20
CA THR A 494 63.30 -52.25 26.48
C THR A 494 61.90 -52.39 25.88
N THR A 495 60.87 -51.86 26.54
CA THR A 495 59.52 -51.73 25.95
C THR A 495 59.24 -50.29 25.59
N VAL A 496 58.72 -50.06 24.38
CA VAL A 496 58.23 -48.78 23.90
C VAL A 496 56.75 -48.90 23.53
N TYR A 497 56.01 -47.80 23.69
CA TYR A 497 54.56 -47.79 23.64
C TYR A 497 54.08 -46.92 22.48
N ALA A 498 53.09 -47.42 21.73
CA ALA A 498 52.45 -46.64 20.68
C ALA A 498 51.60 -45.52 21.29
N HIS A 499 51.76 -44.30 20.80
CA HIS A 499 50.86 -43.18 21.10
C HIS A 499 49.93 -42.91 19.93
N TRP A 500 48.74 -42.41 20.26
CA TRP A 500 47.58 -42.43 19.38
C TRP A 500 46.77 -41.14 19.52
N THR A 501 46.71 -40.35 18.45
CA THR A 501 45.81 -39.20 18.33
C THR A 501 44.53 -39.67 17.66
N GLY A 502 43.36 -39.45 18.29
CA GLY A 502 42.08 -39.75 17.65
C GLY A 502 41.92 -39.05 16.30
N VAL A 503 41.32 -39.71 15.30
CA VAL A 503 41.10 -39.07 13.99
C VAL A 503 40.27 -37.79 14.15
N ASN A 504 40.53 -36.81 13.29
CA ASN A 504 39.78 -35.56 13.26
C ASN A 504 38.32 -35.82 12.83
N VAL A 505 37.40 -35.65 13.76
CA VAL A 505 35.95 -35.74 13.55
C VAL A 505 35.38 -34.33 13.40
N ASN A 506 34.66 -34.08 12.30
CA ASN A 506 33.98 -32.80 12.12
C ASN A 506 32.65 -32.81 12.89
N VAL A 507 32.47 -31.81 13.75
CA VAL A 507 31.24 -31.58 14.51
C VAL A 507 30.58 -30.34 13.92
N ILE A 508 29.50 -30.52 13.17
CA ILE A 508 28.73 -29.46 12.53
C ILE A 508 27.66 -28.96 13.50
N TYR A 509 27.61 -27.65 13.73
CA TYR A 509 26.62 -27.00 14.56
C TYR A 509 25.47 -26.43 13.73
N LYS A 510 24.24 -26.82 14.06
CA LYS A 510 23.00 -26.29 13.50
C LYS A 510 22.29 -25.47 14.58
N ASN A 511 22.43 -24.15 14.47
CA ASN A 511 21.95 -23.20 15.48
C ASN A 511 20.42 -23.17 15.68
N ASN A 512 19.62 -23.82 14.82
CA ASN A 512 18.15 -23.82 14.87
C ASN A 512 17.58 -22.43 15.18
N ASP A 513 17.76 -21.51 14.23
CA ASP A 513 17.37 -20.08 14.28
C ASP A 513 18.16 -19.20 15.28
N GLY A 514 19.21 -19.71 15.93
CA GLY A 514 20.16 -18.91 16.72
C GLY A 514 21.23 -18.17 15.90
N THR A 515 21.64 -16.99 16.38
CA THR A 515 22.64 -16.10 15.78
C THR A 515 24.05 -16.34 16.37
N ASN A 516 24.98 -16.81 15.53
CA ASN A 516 26.45 -16.66 15.58
C ASN A 516 27.11 -17.60 14.55
N ASN A 517 28.35 -17.29 14.11
CA ASN A 517 28.94 -17.85 12.88
C ASN A 517 29.71 -19.18 13.02
N ASN A 518 29.81 -19.78 14.21
CA ASN A 518 30.54 -21.03 14.40
C ASN A 518 29.72 -22.25 13.92
N THR A 519 29.81 -22.55 12.63
CA THR A 519 29.07 -23.64 11.98
C THR A 519 29.70 -25.03 12.16
N GLN A 520 30.95 -25.12 12.60
CA GLN A 520 31.63 -26.40 12.84
C GLN A 520 32.85 -26.27 13.77
N LYS A 521 33.27 -27.40 14.38
CA LYS A 521 34.51 -27.59 15.17
C LYS A 521 35.09 -28.96 14.82
N ILE A 522 36.42 -29.07 14.83
CA ILE A 522 37.11 -30.37 14.78
C ILE A 522 37.36 -30.84 16.22
N VAL A 523 36.97 -32.08 16.52
CA VAL A 523 37.23 -32.78 17.78
C VAL A 523 37.86 -34.13 17.44
N ARG A 524 38.71 -34.67 18.31
CA ARG A 524 39.37 -35.97 18.07
C ARG A 524 38.48 -37.13 18.52
N TYR A 525 38.48 -38.22 17.78
CA TYR A 525 37.84 -39.47 18.20
C TYR A 525 38.38 -39.94 19.56
N GLY A 526 37.50 -40.32 20.49
CA GLY A 526 37.87 -40.70 21.86
C GLY A 526 38.10 -39.52 22.83
N GLU A 527 38.12 -38.26 22.35
CA GLU A 527 38.06 -37.08 23.23
C GLU A 527 36.62 -36.61 23.45
N ALA A 528 36.43 -35.78 24.47
CA ALA A 528 35.14 -35.15 24.76
C ALA A 528 34.86 -33.99 23.79
N TYR A 529 33.58 -33.71 23.49
CA TYR A 529 33.19 -32.58 22.64
C TYR A 529 33.75 -31.23 23.14
N GLY A 530 33.96 -31.10 24.46
CA GLY A 530 34.49 -29.91 25.10
C GLY A 530 33.53 -28.73 25.01
N THR A 531 34.06 -27.51 25.13
CA THR A 531 33.24 -26.28 25.05
C THR A 531 32.50 -26.18 23.72
N MET A 532 31.17 -26.01 23.83
CA MET A 532 30.26 -25.81 22.70
C MET A 532 30.08 -24.32 22.40
N PRO A 533 29.70 -23.94 21.16
CA PRO A 533 29.45 -22.55 20.81
C PRO A 533 28.37 -21.92 21.69
N GLN A 534 28.68 -20.74 22.24
CA GLN A 534 27.68 -19.86 22.82
C GLN A 534 26.96 -19.13 21.68
N ILE A 535 25.69 -19.41 21.53
CA ILE A 535 24.81 -18.82 20.52
C ILE A 535 23.60 -18.20 21.21
N THR A 536 23.09 -17.12 20.64
CA THR A 536 21.92 -16.41 21.16
C THR A 536 20.72 -16.58 20.24
N ARG A 537 19.52 -16.60 20.79
CA ARG A 537 18.26 -16.51 20.03
C ARG A 537 17.33 -15.61 20.82
N THR A 538 16.95 -14.48 20.25
CA THR A 538 16.13 -13.47 20.95
C THR A 538 14.85 -14.10 21.49
N GLY A 539 14.65 -14.02 22.81
CA GLY A 539 13.48 -14.59 23.49
C GLY A 539 13.58 -16.05 23.91
N TYR A 540 14.70 -16.72 23.66
CA TYR A 540 14.90 -18.12 23.99
C TYR A 540 16.20 -18.33 24.77
N THR A 541 16.16 -19.22 25.75
CA THR A 541 17.33 -19.73 26.46
C THR A 541 17.81 -20.99 25.75
N LEU A 542 19.11 -21.07 25.47
CA LEU A 542 19.73 -22.29 24.93
C LEU A 542 19.63 -23.39 25.99
N ASP A 543 18.85 -24.42 25.72
CA ASP A 543 18.77 -25.59 26.60
C ASP A 543 20.05 -26.42 26.51
N GLY A 544 20.57 -26.58 25.29
CA GLY A 544 21.82 -27.26 25.01
C GLY A 544 21.95 -27.68 23.55
N TRP A 545 22.89 -28.58 23.30
CA TRP A 545 23.17 -29.17 21.99
C TRP A 545 22.77 -30.64 21.99
N TYR A 546 22.07 -31.07 20.94
CA TYR A 546 21.44 -32.39 20.84
C TYR A 546 21.82 -33.10 19.54
N THR A 547 21.74 -34.42 19.52
CA THR A 547 22.05 -35.25 18.34
C THR A 547 21.04 -35.12 17.20
N GLU A 548 19.84 -34.61 17.47
CA GLU A 548 18.76 -34.48 16.49
C GLU A 548 18.06 -33.12 16.58
N LYS A 549 17.44 -32.70 15.48
CA LYS A 549 16.78 -31.40 15.39
C LYS A 549 15.60 -31.27 16.34
N ASP A 550 14.76 -32.30 16.40
CA ASP A 550 13.48 -32.33 17.11
C ASP A 550 13.50 -33.53 18.07
N GLY A 551 14.33 -33.47 19.12
CA GLY A 551 14.57 -34.56 20.08
C GLY A 551 16.04 -34.99 20.18
N GLY A 552 16.28 -36.30 20.31
CA GLY A 552 17.63 -36.87 20.43
C GLY A 552 18.24 -36.79 21.84
N VAL A 553 19.54 -37.07 21.93
CA VAL A 553 20.29 -37.09 23.20
C VAL A 553 21.02 -35.77 23.41
N LYS A 554 20.93 -35.21 24.62
CA LYS A 554 21.66 -33.99 25.02
C LYS A 554 23.15 -34.29 25.13
N VAL A 555 23.97 -33.57 24.38
CA VAL A 555 25.43 -33.69 24.37
C VAL A 555 26.02 -32.66 25.34
N THR A 556 26.84 -33.14 26.28
CA THR A 556 27.54 -32.32 27.28
C THR A 556 29.00 -32.08 26.87
N VAL A 557 29.68 -31.18 27.58
CA VAL A 557 31.11 -30.91 27.36
C VAL A 557 31.99 -32.13 27.60
N ASP A 558 31.56 -33.05 28.48
CA ASP A 558 32.26 -34.29 28.85
C ASP A 558 31.84 -35.51 28.03
N THR A 559 30.86 -35.36 27.13
CA THR A 559 30.41 -36.48 26.26
C THR A 559 31.53 -36.84 25.28
N VAL A 560 31.95 -38.11 25.24
CA VAL A 560 33.05 -38.60 24.41
C VAL A 560 32.58 -38.96 23.00
N ILE A 561 33.38 -38.61 21.98
CA ILE A 561 33.13 -38.99 20.58
C ILE A 561 33.48 -40.47 20.38
N SER A 562 32.43 -41.30 20.27
CA SER A 562 32.52 -42.76 20.10
C SER A 562 32.38 -43.24 18.64
N ASN A 563 32.18 -42.34 17.67
CA ASN A 563 32.02 -42.64 16.25
C ASN A 563 32.87 -41.65 15.41
N PRO A 564 33.71 -42.12 14.46
CA PRO A 564 34.58 -41.27 13.63
C PRO A 564 33.84 -40.45 12.56
N ASN A 565 32.58 -40.76 12.25
CA ASN A 565 31.81 -40.05 11.23
C ASN A 565 31.50 -38.61 11.65
N THR A 566 31.26 -37.71 10.68
CA THR A 566 30.81 -36.34 10.94
C THR A 566 29.55 -36.32 11.82
N HIS A 567 29.61 -35.63 12.95
CA HIS A 567 28.45 -35.41 13.82
C HIS A 567 27.76 -34.11 13.43
N THR A 568 26.43 -34.08 13.53
CA THR A 568 25.66 -32.83 13.42
C THR A 568 24.91 -32.63 14.74
N LEU A 569 25.22 -31.54 15.44
CA LEU A 569 24.56 -31.17 16.68
C LEU A 569 23.61 -30.00 16.44
N TYR A 570 22.44 -30.09 17.05
CA TYR A 570 21.34 -29.17 16.89
C TYR A 570 21.10 -28.41 18.19
N ALA A 571 21.00 -27.10 18.12
CA ALA A 571 20.65 -26.28 19.27
C ALA A 571 19.17 -26.47 19.64
N HIS A 572 18.90 -26.73 20.91
CA HIS A 572 17.54 -26.79 21.46
C HIS A 572 17.28 -25.56 22.32
N TRP A 573 16.06 -25.05 22.25
CA TRP A 573 15.72 -23.72 22.73
C TRP A 573 14.47 -23.77 23.61
N ASN A 574 14.62 -23.41 24.88
CA ASN A 574 13.50 -23.17 25.78
C ASN A 574 13.01 -21.74 25.56
N ALA A 575 11.75 -21.57 25.18
CA ALA A 575 11.14 -20.23 25.06
C ALA A 575 11.08 -19.57 26.45
N ASN A 576 11.56 -18.34 26.57
CA ASN A 576 11.58 -17.64 27.85
C ASN A 576 10.15 -17.34 28.30
N ALA A 577 9.89 -17.39 29.61
CA ALA A 577 8.66 -16.89 30.17
C ALA A 577 8.64 -15.35 30.08
N CYS A 578 7.52 -14.81 29.60
CA CYS A 578 7.27 -13.39 29.47
C CYS A 578 6.04 -13.00 30.30
N THR A 579 6.16 -11.90 31.04
CA THR A 579 5.10 -11.32 31.87
C THR A 579 4.34 -10.26 31.06
N ILE A 580 3.06 -10.52 30.84
CA ILE A 580 2.12 -9.60 30.22
C ILE A 580 1.36 -8.93 31.37
N THR A 581 1.51 -7.63 31.54
CA THR A 581 0.76 -6.83 32.52
C THR A 581 -0.40 -6.15 31.82
N PHE A 582 -1.57 -6.12 32.46
CA PHE A 582 -2.79 -5.51 31.93
C PHE A 582 -3.11 -4.25 32.74
N ASP A 583 -2.79 -3.08 32.18
CA ASP A 583 -3.14 -1.79 32.75
C ASP A 583 -4.46 -1.29 32.16
N ALA A 584 -5.50 -1.24 32.97
CA ALA A 584 -6.82 -0.77 32.54
C ALA A 584 -6.86 0.74 32.22
N ASN A 585 -5.76 1.49 32.42
CA ASN A 585 -5.56 2.86 31.95
C ASN A 585 -6.74 3.79 32.32
N GLY A 586 -7.04 3.86 33.62
CA GLY A 586 -8.20 4.57 34.17
C GLY A 586 -9.51 3.76 34.23
N GLY A 587 -9.51 2.50 33.80
CA GLY A 587 -10.60 1.53 34.02
C GLY A 587 -10.30 0.52 35.13
N GLN A 588 -11.01 -0.61 35.10
CA GLN A 588 -10.80 -1.79 35.95
C GLN A 588 -10.64 -3.05 35.09
N VAL A 589 -9.78 -3.99 35.51
CA VAL A 589 -9.57 -5.30 34.86
C VAL A 589 -9.39 -6.38 35.92
N GLY A 590 -10.01 -7.55 35.72
CA GLY A 590 -9.97 -8.66 36.69
C GLY A 590 -8.68 -9.49 36.67
N GLU A 591 -8.03 -9.58 35.52
CA GLU A 591 -6.71 -10.22 35.36
C GLU A 591 -5.69 -9.10 35.12
N THR A 592 -4.84 -8.82 36.10
CA THR A 592 -3.84 -7.74 36.05
C THR A 592 -2.50 -8.17 35.46
N SER A 593 -2.20 -9.48 35.43
CA SER A 593 -1.03 -10.02 34.76
C SER A 593 -1.20 -11.49 34.33
N ARG A 594 -0.37 -11.92 33.38
CA ARG A 594 -0.36 -13.25 32.79
C ARG A 594 1.03 -13.64 32.34
N ILE A 595 1.42 -14.89 32.55
CA ILE A 595 2.66 -15.45 31.99
C ILE A 595 2.37 -16.21 30.69
N ARG A 596 3.19 -15.98 29.67
CA ARG A 596 3.21 -16.72 28.40
C ARG A 596 4.65 -16.93 27.96
N ASN A 597 4.92 -18.02 27.26
CA ASN A 597 6.24 -18.22 26.66
C ASN A 597 6.43 -17.28 25.46
N TYR A 598 7.65 -16.85 25.21
CA TYR A 598 8.02 -16.10 24.01
C TYR A 598 7.59 -16.86 22.74
N ASP A 599 7.14 -16.13 21.73
CA ASP A 599 6.49 -16.60 20.50
C ASP A 599 5.15 -17.35 20.67
N ALA A 600 4.70 -17.64 21.89
CA ALA A 600 3.31 -18.07 22.11
C ALA A 600 2.34 -16.91 21.85
N GLN A 601 1.09 -17.24 21.52
CA GLN A 601 0.04 -16.23 21.40
C GLN A 601 -0.37 -15.70 22.78
N TYR A 602 -0.75 -14.42 22.88
CA TYR A 602 -1.31 -13.86 24.12
C TYR A 602 -2.51 -14.69 24.62
N GLY A 603 -3.31 -15.21 23.68
CA GLY A 603 -4.58 -15.89 23.94
C GLY A 603 -5.68 -14.88 24.31
N THR A 604 -6.87 -15.37 24.68
CA THR A 604 -8.02 -14.52 25.01
C THR A 604 -7.63 -13.43 26.02
N LEU A 605 -7.60 -12.19 25.58
CA LEU A 605 -7.25 -11.05 26.43
C LEU A 605 -8.43 -10.72 27.37
N PRO A 606 -8.18 -10.29 28.62
CA PRO A 606 -9.26 -9.87 29.51
C PRO A 606 -9.98 -8.65 28.92
N VAL A 607 -11.28 -8.52 29.17
CA VAL A 607 -12.05 -7.34 28.77
C VAL A 607 -12.17 -6.41 29.98
N PRO A 608 -11.50 -5.24 29.99
CA PRO A 608 -11.62 -4.29 31.08
C PRO A 608 -12.94 -3.51 30.98
N THR A 609 -13.31 -2.81 32.05
CA THR A 609 -14.46 -1.90 32.08
C THR A 609 -14.04 -0.50 32.53
N ARG A 610 -14.65 0.54 31.93
CA ARG A 610 -14.47 1.94 32.34
C ARG A 610 -15.79 2.65 32.13
N ALA A 611 -16.33 3.29 33.18
CA ALA A 611 -17.55 4.06 33.06
C ALA A 611 -17.39 5.17 32.00
N TYR A 612 -18.40 5.36 31.16
CA TYR A 612 -18.47 6.34 30.07
C TYR A 612 -17.68 6.04 28.77
N TYR A 613 -16.93 4.93 28.70
CA TYR A 613 -16.09 4.61 27.53
C TYR A 613 -16.35 3.20 26.98
N SER A 614 -16.24 3.04 25.65
CA SER A 614 -16.10 1.73 25.00
C SER A 614 -14.64 1.28 25.03
N PHE A 615 -14.42 -0.01 25.26
CA PHE A 615 -13.10 -0.60 25.17
C PHE A 615 -12.71 -0.84 23.71
N ASP A 616 -11.68 -0.14 23.22
CA ASP A 616 -11.24 -0.19 21.83
C ASP A 616 -10.25 -1.34 21.56
N GLY A 617 -9.58 -1.80 22.63
CA GLY A 617 -8.60 -2.87 22.60
C GLY A 617 -7.42 -2.63 23.55
N TRP A 618 -6.52 -3.61 23.59
CA TRP A 618 -5.24 -3.52 24.28
C TRP A 618 -4.18 -2.95 23.34
N TYR A 619 -3.30 -2.07 23.84
CA TYR A 619 -2.26 -1.40 23.06
C TYR A 619 -0.90 -1.49 23.77
N ASP A 620 0.18 -1.39 22.99
CA ASP A 620 1.56 -1.45 23.50
C ASP A 620 2.07 -0.14 24.14
N ALA A 621 1.22 0.89 24.26
CA ALA A 621 1.50 2.17 24.91
C ALA A 621 0.24 2.78 25.56
N PRO A 622 0.36 3.60 26.63
CA PRO A 622 -0.78 4.22 27.31
C PRO A 622 -1.52 5.25 26.45
N GLU A 623 -0.79 5.92 25.54
CA GLU A 623 -1.33 6.80 24.50
C GLU A 623 -0.70 6.42 23.15
N GLY A 624 -1.50 6.42 22.07
CA GLY A 624 -1.05 5.94 20.76
C GLY A 624 -0.72 4.44 20.74
N GLY A 625 0.43 4.07 20.16
CA GLY A 625 0.84 2.66 20.05
C GLY A 625 0.07 1.84 19.01
N LYS A 626 0.25 0.51 19.07
CA LYS A 626 -0.37 -0.48 18.18
C LYS A 626 -1.35 -1.33 18.96
N ASN A 627 -2.53 -1.53 18.37
CA ASN A 627 -3.53 -2.48 18.87
C ASN A 627 -2.96 -3.91 18.86
N VAL A 628 -3.00 -4.57 20.02
CA VAL A 628 -2.48 -5.91 20.27
C VAL A 628 -3.65 -6.90 20.31
N LEU A 629 -3.62 -7.87 19.41
CA LEU A 629 -4.64 -8.91 19.32
C LEU A 629 -4.23 -10.17 20.11
N ASP A 630 -5.21 -10.92 20.57
CA ASP A 630 -5.08 -12.26 21.18
C ASP A 630 -4.17 -13.23 20.39
N THR A 631 -4.21 -13.11 19.07
CA THR A 631 -3.47 -13.91 18.09
C THR A 631 -2.04 -13.44 17.85
N TYR A 632 -1.62 -12.30 18.40
CA TYR A 632 -0.24 -11.81 18.27
C TYR A 632 0.71 -12.65 19.13
N ALA A 633 1.96 -12.77 18.68
CA ALA A 633 3.00 -13.49 19.40
C ALA A 633 3.63 -12.59 20.48
N VAL A 634 3.86 -13.13 21.67
CA VAL A 634 4.53 -12.44 22.78
C VAL A 634 6.02 -12.33 22.48
N LYS A 635 6.61 -11.14 22.63
CA LYS A 635 8.00 -10.82 22.23
C LYS A 635 8.88 -10.33 23.39
N GLY A 636 8.46 -10.58 24.63
CA GLY A 636 9.13 -10.10 25.83
C GLY A 636 8.09 -9.70 26.88
N ASP A 637 8.58 -9.25 28.04
CA ASP A 637 7.75 -8.62 29.06
C ASP A 637 7.14 -7.33 28.49
N ILE A 638 5.85 -7.11 28.73
CA ILE A 638 5.12 -5.97 28.19
C ILE A 638 3.96 -5.58 29.11
N THR A 639 3.74 -4.28 29.27
CA THR A 639 2.47 -3.76 29.78
C THR A 639 1.59 -3.42 28.60
N LEU A 640 0.42 -4.04 28.53
CA LEU A 640 -0.63 -3.68 27.61
C LEU A 640 -1.57 -2.70 28.31
N TYR A 641 -1.92 -1.63 27.62
CA TYR A 641 -2.78 -0.56 28.11
C TYR A 641 -4.14 -0.63 27.43
N ALA A 642 -5.21 -0.51 28.21
CA ALA A 642 -6.55 -0.42 27.65
C ALA A 642 -6.75 0.94 26.98
N HIS A 643 -7.25 0.94 25.74
CA HIS A 643 -7.67 2.16 25.04
C HIS A 643 -9.18 2.27 25.02
N TRP A 644 -9.63 3.53 24.99
CA TRP A 644 -10.96 3.91 25.40
C TRP A 644 -11.50 5.03 24.50
N SER A 645 -12.44 4.72 23.61
CA SER A 645 -13.25 5.75 22.95
C SER A 645 -14.42 6.13 23.87
N LYS A 646 -14.79 7.41 23.90
CA LYS A 646 -16.04 7.81 24.57
C LYS A 646 -17.21 7.19 23.80
N ILE A 647 -18.28 6.79 24.50
CA ILE A 647 -19.44 6.18 23.84
C ILE A 647 -20.19 7.25 23.03
N GLU A 648 -20.02 7.23 21.71
CA GLU A 648 -20.83 8.02 20.77
C GLU A 648 -22.22 7.40 20.60
N LEU A 649 -23.25 8.22 20.72
CA LEU A 649 -24.67 7.87 20.66
C LEU A 649 -25.39 8.76 19.65
N THR A 650 -26.52 8.28 19.13
CA THR A 650 -27.40 9.04 18.25
C THR A 650 -28.62 9.54 19.03
N ALA A 651 -28.67 10.85 19.29
CA ALA A 651 -29.92 11.51 19.67
C ALA A 651 -30.76 11.73 18.40
N SER A 652 -31.89 11.03 18.28
CA SER A 652 -32.88 11.27 17.23
C SER A 652 -33.84 12.38 17.65
N PHE A 653 -34.37 13.13 16.69
CA PHE A 653 -35.24 14.27 16.97
C PHE A 653 -36.60 14.04 16.31
N ASP A 654 -37.63 13.82 17.13
CA ASP A 654 -39.01 13.69 16.70
C ASP A 654 -39.69 15.05 16.80
N SER A 655 -40.12 15.58 15.65
CA SER A 655 -40.72 16.91 15.57
C SER A 655 -42.11 16.98 16.20
N ASN A 656 -42.75 15.85 16.53
CA ASN A 656 -44.05 15.79 17.21
C ASN A 656 -45.08 16.73 16.52
N ASP A 657 -45.33 16.46 15.24
CA ASP A 657 -46.06 17.28 14.23
C ASP A 657 -45.48 18.66 13.83
N GLY A 658 -44.29 19.04 14.30
CA GLY A 658 -43.59 20.23 13.84
C GLY A 658 -42.90 20.07 12.48
N SER A 659 -42.58 21.19 11.84
CA SER A 659 -41.83 21.26 10.58
C SER A 659 -40.41 21.83 10.76
N GLY A 660 -39.47 21.30 9.99
CA GLY A 660 -38.04 21.66 10.03
C GLY A 660 -37.14 20.47 9.72
N LYS A 661 -35.85 20.73 9.44
CA LYS A 661 -34.86 19.69 9.13
C LYS A 661 -33.92 19.42 10.31
N ILE A 662 -34.36 18.56 11.22
CA ILE A 662 -33.46 17.74 12.05
C ILE A 662 -33.93 16.29 11.89
N THR A 663 -33.00 15.33 11.89
CA THR A 663 -33.35 13.90 12.01
C THR A 663 -32.52 13.17 13.04
N ARG A 664 -31.28 13.62 13.29
CA ARG A 664 -30.36 13.05 14.28
C ARG A 664 -29.22 14.01 14.62
N LYS A 665 -28.64 13.89 15.81
CA LYS A 665 -27.37 14.48 16.24
C LYS A 665 -26.50 13.40 16.87
N ALA A 666 -25.20 13.42 16.61
CA ALA A 666 -24.25 12.61 17.38
C ALA A 666 -23.99 13.31 18.72
N VAL A 667 -24.12 12.57 19.82
CA VAL A 667 -23.91 13.05 21.18
C VAL A 667 -23.04 12.05 21.94
N THR A 668 -22.30 12.51 22.95
CA THR A 668 -21.36 11.65 23.67
C THR A 668 -21.89 11.38 25.08
N TYR A 669 -21.93 10.10 25.47
CA TYR A 669 -22.40 9.69 26.79
C TYR A 669 -21.56 10.33 27.91
N GLY A 670 -22.21 10.97 28.88
CA GLY A 670 -21.53 11.72 29.95
C GLY A 670 -21.11 13.16 29.59
N GLU A 671 -21.26 13.59 28.34
CA GLU A 671 -21.03 14.98 27.91
C GLU A 671 -22.34 15.77 27.80
N LYS A 672 -22.23 17.09 27.60
CA LYS A 672 -23.38 17.98 27.32
C LYS A 672 -23.98 17.71 25.94
N TYR A 673 -25.30 17.82 25.80
CA TYR A 673 -25.98 17.72 24.51
C TYR A 673 -25.53 18.79 23.49
N GLY A 674 -25.07 19.96 23.96
CA GLY A 674 -24.69 21.10 23.12
C GLY A 674 -25.88 21.70 22.36
N GLU A 675 -25.64 22.68 21.50
CA GLU A 675 -26.71 23.44 20.82
C GLU A 675 -27.78 22.55 20.16
N LEU A 676 -29.05 22.79 20.49
CA LEU A 676 -30.20 22.03 19.98
C LEU A 676 -31.03 22.96 19.09
N SER A 677 -31.25 22.57 17.84
CA SER A 677 -31.95 23.43 16.88
C SER A 677 -33.43 23.57 17.25
N VAL A 678 -33.99 24.75 16.98
CA VAL A 678 -35.40 25.06 17.16
C VAL A 678 -36.23 24.60 15.95
N LEU A 679 -37.48 24.23 16.19
CA LEU A 679 -38.44 23.89 15.14
C LEU A 679 -39.58 24.92 15.10
N SER A 680 -40.35 24.93 14.01
CA SER A 680 -41.60 25.69 13.91
C SER A 680 -42.80 24.76 13.72
N ARG A 681 -43.98 25.19 14.19
CA ARG A 681 -45.26 24.52 13.98
C ARG A 681 -46.32 25.61 13.92
N THR A 682 -47.02 25.73 12.80
CA THR A 682 -47.96 26.85 12.57
C THR A 682 -49.02 26.90 13.67
N GLY A 683 -49.09 28.03 14.39
CA GLY A 683 -50.03 28.23 15.49
C GLY A 683 -49.61 27.62 16.84
N TYR A 684 -48.35 27.20 16.99
CA TYR A 684 -47.81 26.70 18.25
C TYR A 684 -46.43 27.34 18.54
N THR A 685 -46.11 27.49 19.82
CA THR A 685 -44.81 27.92 20.33
C THR A 685 -43.98 26.69 20.71
N PHE A 686 -42.72 26.65 20.30
CA PHE A 686 -41.78 25.59 20.65
C PHE A 686 -41.25 25.75 22.07
N GLU A 687 -41.57 24.82 22.98
CA GLU A 687 -41.14 24.89 24.39
C GLU A 687 -39.77 24.25 24.64
N GLY A 688 -39.31 23.39 23.73
CA GLY A 688 -38.01 22.74 23.77
C GLY A 688 -38.06 21.25 23.43
N TRP A 689 -36.94 20.59 23.68
CA TRP A 689 -36.75 19.15 23.52
C TRP A 689 -36.94 18.43 24.85
N TYR A 690 -37.61 17.27 24.82
CA TYR A 690 -37.97 16.49 26.01
C TYR A 690 -37.69 15.00 25.81
N THR A 691 -37.51 14.25 26.89
CA THR A 691 -37.25 12.79 26.84
C THR A 691 -38.47 11.92 26.47
N SER A 692 -39.65 12.51 26.25
CA SER A 692 -40.89 11.81 25.88
C SER A 692 -41.80 12.71 25.05
N GLY A 693 -42.61 12.12 24.15
CA GLY A 693 -43.61 12.84 23.35
C GLY A 693 -44.81 13.37 24.16
N GLN A 694 -44.97 12.91 25.39
CA GLN A 694 -45.91 13.42 26.40
C GLN A 694 -45.19 13.43 27.76
N GLY A 695 -45.10 14.59 28.41
CA GLY A 695 -44.29 14.77 29.63
C GLY A 695 -42.79 14.54 29.40
N GLY A 696 -42.08 14.08 30.43
CA GLY A 696 -40.62 13.86 30.40
C GLY A 696 -39.82 15.06 30.90
N SER A 697 -38.50 14.92 30.92
CA SER A 697 -37.57 15.98 31.37
C SER A 697 -37.13 16.84 30.19
N ARG A 698 -37.08 18.17 30.40
CA ARG A 698 -36.60 19.12 29.39
C ARG A 698 -35.09 18.97 29.21
N ILE A 699 -34.65 18.77 27.97
CA ILE A 699 -33.26 18.68 27.57
C ILE A 699 -32.82 20.03 27.00
N THR A 700 -31.75 20.57 27.56
CA THR A 700 -31.11 21.81 27.12
C THR A 700 -29.71 21.52 26.58
N ALA A 701 -29.06 22.51 25.97
CA ALA A 701 -27.67 22.39 25.52
C ALA A 701 -26.69 22.02 26.66
N ASP A 702 -27.00 22.36 27.90
CA ASP A 702 -26.20 22.06 29.09
C ASP A 702 -26.56 20.75 29.80
N THR A 703 -27.63 20.07 29.39
CA THR A 703 -27.99 18.78 29.97
C THR A 703 -26.94 17.73 29.60
N ILE A 704 -26.60 16.85 30.55
CA ILE A 704 -25.67 15.74 30.31
C ILE A 704 -26.42 14.55 29.70
N VAL A 705 -25.80 13.89 28.72
CA VAL A 705 -26.33 12.65 28.11
C VAL A 705 -26.20 11.50 29.11
N SER A 706 -27.29 11.21 29.83
CA SER A 706 -27.36 10.20 30.90
C SER A 706 -27.83 8.82 30.45
N ASP A 707 -28.32 8.68 29.21
CA ASP A 707 -28.78 7.42 28.63
C ASP A 707 -27.67 6.75 27.82
N SER A 708 -27.31 5.51 28.13
CA SER A 708 -26.16 4.81 27.53
C SER A 708 -26.46 4.15 26.18
N SER A 709 -27.46 4.64 25.45
CA SER A 709 -27.93 4.11 24.17
C SER A 709 -28.52 5.22 23.30
N ASP A 710 -28.63 4.96 21.99
CA ASP A 710 -29.42 5.78 21.07
C ASP A 710 -30.84 5.98 21.64
N HIS A 711 -31.33 7.22 21.56
CA HIS A 711 -32.59 7.66 22.16
C HIS A 711 -33.24 8.74 21.28
N THR A 712 -34.50 9.06 21.57
CA THR A 712 -35.25 10.09 20.84
C THR A 712 -35.63 11.22 21.78
N LEU A 713 -35.35 12.46 21.36
CA LEU A 713 -35.87 13.67 21.95
C LEU A 713 -37.09 14.14 21.16
N TYR A 714 -38.11 14.58 21.87
CA TYR A 714 -39.40 14.95 21.32
C TYR A 714 -39.63 16.45 21.48
N ALA A 715 -40.09 17.12 20.43
CA ALA A 715 -40.49 18.51 20.49
C ALA A 715 -41.78 18.66 21.32
N HIS A 716 -41.80 19.63 22.25
CA HIS A 716 -43.02 20.04 22.95
C HIS A 716 -43.54 21.37 22.41
N TRP A 717 -44.86 21.47 22.32
CA TRP A 717 -45.57 22.51 21.61
C TRP A 717 -46.69 23.08 22.47
N LYS A 718 -46.63 24.37 22.76
CA LYS A 718 -47.72 25.11 23.38
C LYS A 718 -48.60 25.71 22.30
N VAL A 719 -49.89 25.42 22.28
CA VAL A 719 -50.83 26.04 21.34
C VAL A 719 -50.89 27.55 21.57
N ASN A 720 -50.80 28.33 20.49
CA ASN A 720 -50.87 29.79 20.56
C ASN A 720 -52.31 30.25 20.81
N THR A 721 -52.43 31.37 21.52
CA THR A 721 -53.67 32.10 21.74
C THR A 721 -53.71 33.35 20.89
N TYR A 722 -54.86 33.62 20.28
CA TYR A 722 -55.13 34.80 19.46
C TYR A 722 -56.33 35.58 20.00
N THR A 723 -56.33 36.88 19.77
CA THR A 723 -57.38 37.82 20.17
C THR A 723 -58.33 38.04 19.00
N VAL A 724 -59.61 37.75 19.25
CA VAL A 724 -60.71 38.13 18.36
C VAL A 724 -61.35 39.37 18.96
N THR A 725 -61.24 40.49 18.25
CA THR A 725 -61.84 41.78 18.60
C THR A 725 -63.15 41.96 17.85
N PHE A 726 -64.12 42.62 18.47
CA PHE A 726 -65.46 42.86 17.93
C PHE A 726 -65.72 44.37 17.85
N ASP A 727 -65.60 44.96 16.65
CA ASP A 727 -66.01 46.35 16.39
C ASP A 727 -67.48 46.36 15.96
N ALA A 728 -68.34 46.98 16.79
CA ALA A 728 -69.76 47.14 16.48
C ALA A 728 -70.04 48.10 15.30
N ASN A 729 -69.02 48.69 14.69
CA ASN A 729 -69.05 49.45 13.44
C ASN A 729 -70.10 50.58 13.47
N GLY A 730 -69.98 51.45 14.47
CA GLY A 730 -70.94 52.53 14.76
C GLY A 730 -72.04 52.16 15.78
N GLY A 731 -72.24 50.87 16.05
CA GLY A 731 -73.12 50.38 17.11
C GLY A 731 -72.45 50.25 18.49
N GLN A 732 -73.03 49.42 19.35
CA GLN A 732 -72.49 48.93 20.62
C GLN A 732 -72.60 47.40 20.64
N ALA A 733 -71.55 46.71 21.09
CA ALA A 733 -71.53 45.25 21.31
C ALA A 733 -71.26 44.96 22.79
N GLU A 734 -71.89 43.91 23.33
CA GLU A 734 -71.73 43.55 24.76
C GLU A 734 -70.33 43.05 25.11
N GLU A 735 -69.62 42.49 24.13
CA GLU A 735 -68.26 42.01 24.26
C GLU A 735 -67.39 42.60 23.14
N VAL A 736 -66.31 43.27 23.51
CA VAL A 736 -65.40 43.93 22.55
C VAL A 736 -64.20 43.08 22.16
N SER A 737 -63.84 42.04 22.93
CA SER A 737 -62.85 41.04 22.54
C SER A 737 -62.84 39.79 23.42
N ARG A 738 -62.27 38.71 22.87
CA ARG A 738 -62.00 37.42 23.55
C ARG A 738 -60.73 36.77 23.03
N THR A 739 -60.19 35.87 23.83
CA THR A 739 -59.07 34.99 23.42
C THR A 739 -59.59 33.63 22.95
N ARG A 740 -58.93 33.05 21.94
CA ARG A 740 -59.14 31.70 21.39
C ARG A 740 -57.82 31.01 21.11
N TYR A 741 -57.77 29.69 21.17
CA TYR A 741 -56.60 28.93 20.73
C TYR A 741 -56.58 28.77 19.20
N TYR A 742 -55.37 28.62 18.64
CA TYR A 742 -55.20 28.37 17.21
C TYR A 742 -56.02 27.18 16.70
N GLY A 743 -56.83 27.40 15.67
CA GLY A 743 -57.63 26.37 15.04
C GLY A 743 -58.95 26.04 15.76
N GLU A 744 -59.24 26.69 16.90
CA GLU A 744 -60.59 26.69 17.49
C GLU A 744 -61.57 27.49 16.62
N ALA A 745 -62.85 27.16 16.77
CA ALA A 745 -63.93 27.92 16.16
C ALA A 745 -64.15 29.26 16.90
N TYR A 746 -64.57 30.32 16.19
CA TYR A 746 -64.92 31.61 16.82
C TYR A 746 -65.97 31.45 17.93
N GLY A 747 -66.92 30.53 17.73
CA GLY A 747 -68.05 30.28 18.63
C GLY A 747 -69.15 31.35 18.47
N ALA A 748 -70.15 31.34 19.36
CA ALA A 748 -71.24 32.30 19.31
C ALA A 748 -70.72 33.75 19.40
N PHE A 749 -71.05 34.57 18.40
CA PHE A 749 -70.70 35.99 18.38
C PHE A 749 -71.51 36.78 19.40
N PRO A 750 -71.00 37.89 19.94
CA PRO A 750 -71.75 38.74 20.86
C PRO A 750 -72.94 39.41 20.17
N GLU A 751 -73.97 39.71 20.95
CA GLU A 751 -75.04 40.59 20.52
C GLU A 751 -74.53 42.02 20.36
N ALA A 752 -75.04 42.71 19.35
CA ALA A 752 -74.74 44.10 19.08
C ALA A 752 -76.01 44.85 18.68
N THR A 753 -76.05 46.15 18.96
CA THR A 753 -77.15 47.06 18.60
C THR A 753 -76.62 48.32 17.92
N ASN A 754 -77.34 48.85 16.93
CA ASN A 754 -76.99 50.08 16.23
C ASN A 754 -78.26 50.88 15.91
N GLY A 755 -78.82 51.54 16.94
CA GLY A 755 -80.08 52.26 16.83
C GLY A 755 -81.23 51.36 16.35
N TYR A 756 -81.80 51.69 15.19
CA TYR A 756 -82.91 50.95 14.58
C TYR A 756 -82.47 49.95 13.49
N LEU A 757 -81.15 49.84 13.20
CA LEU A 757 -80.63 48.91 12.20
C LEU A 757 -80.59 47.48 12.73
N LYS A 758 -80.72 46.49 11.84
CA LYS A 758 -80.57 45.07 12.18
C LYS A 758 -79.16 44.60 11.85
N LEU A 759 -78.59 43.79 12.73
CA LEU A 759 -77.29 43.14 12.53
C LEU A 759 -77.43 42.08 11.42
N GLU A 760 -76.63 42.20 10.37
CA GLU A 760 -76.51 41.21 9.30
C GLU A 760 -75.60 40.05 9.72
N GLY A 761 -74.49 40.40 10.38
CA GLY A 761 -73.50 39.46 10.91
C GLY A 761 -72.17 40.13 11.23
N TRP A 762 -71.15 39.31 11.44
CA TRP A 762 -69.79 39.72 11.75
C TRP A 762 -68.85 39.37 10.59
N TYR A 763 -68.08 40.34 10.10
CA TYR A 763 -67.31 40.27 8.86
C TYR A 763 -65.82 40.53 9.12
N ASP A 764 -64.94 40.01 8.26
CA ASP A 764 -63.48 40.20 8.35
C ASP A 764 -62.99 41.60 7.94
N ALA A 765 -63.86 42.46 7.41
CA ALA A 765 -63.57 43.85 7.05
C ALA A 765 -64.69 44.82 7.45
N ARG A 766 -64.31 46.09 7.62
CA ARG A 766 -65.20 47.18 8.08
C ARG A 766 -66.26 47.59 7.05
N GLU A 767 -65.90 47.51 5.78
CA GLU A 767 -66.77 47.69 4.61
C GLU A 767 -66.44 46.58 3.62
N GLY A 768 -67.46 45.89 3.09
CA GLY A 768 -67.27 44.64 2.36
C GLY A 768 -66.68 43.51 3.23
N GLY A 769 -65.97 42.57 2.60
CA GLY A 769 -65.40 41.39 3.25
C GLY A 769 -66.32 40.16 3.24
N ASN A 770 -65.89 39.10 3.93
CA ASN A 770 -66.62 37.84 4.07
C ASN A 770 -67.31 37.80 5.43
N GLN A 771 -68.57 37.34 5.44
CA GLN A 771 -69.27 37.02 6.68
C GLN A 771 -68.59 35.81 7.33
N ILE A 772 -68.12 35.97 8.57
CA ILE A 772 -67.47 34.91 9.34
C ILE A 772 -68.53 34.11 10.09
N ASN A 773 -68.43 32.79 10.02
CA ASN A 773 -69.35 31.87 10.67
C ASN A 773 -68.80 31.47 12.04
N ILE A 774 -69.71 31.12 12.96
CA ILE A 774 -69.35 30.64 14.30
C ILE A 774 -68.45 29.38 14.28
N SER A 775 -68.45 28.64 13.17
CA SER A 775 -67.65 27.43 12.91
C SER A 775 -66.28 27.70 12.28
N ASP A 776 -66.04 28.92 11.79
CA ASP A 776 -64.78 29.26 11.14
C ASP A 776 -63.64 29.32 12.16
N LYS A 777 -62.42 29.01 11.71
CA LYS A 777 -61.28 28.77 12.59
C LYS A 777 -60.42 30.01 12.78
N VAL A 778 -60.08 30.32 14.02
CA VAL A 778 -59.13 31.38 14.39
C VAL A 778 -57.73 30.98 13.94
N LYS A 779 -57.08 31.83 13.14
CA LYS A 779 -55.74 31.59 12.56
C LYS A 779 -54.70 32.66 12.94
N GLY A 780 -55.16 33.77 13.50
CA GLY A 780 -54.37 34.95 13.86
C GLY A 780 -55.24 35.92 14.66
N ASP A 781 -54.65 37.00 15.16
CA ASP A 781 -55.41 38.12 15.72
C ASP A 781 -56.27 38.76 14.62
N ILE A 782 -57.52 39.07 14.91
CA ILE A 782 -58.47 39.62 13.94
C ILE A 782 -59.48 40.52 14.62
N THR A 783 -59.85 41.61 13.95
CA THR A 783 -61.04 42.40 14.30
C THR A 783 -62.16 42.01 13.36
N LEU A 784 -63.28 41.55 13.93
CA LEU A 784 -64.52 41.31 13.22
C LEU A 784 -65.41 42.55 13.36
N TYR A 785 -66.07 42.94 12.28
CA TYR A 785 -66.90 44.14 12.20
C TYR A 785 -68.36 43.75 12.05
N ALA A 786 -69.24 44.37 12.83
CA ALA A 786 -70.68 44.24 12.65
C ALA A 786 -71.12 44.93 11.34
N HIS A 787 -71.92 44.25 10.52
CA HIS A 787 -72.56 44.85 9.35
C HIS A 787 -74.06 45.03 9.61
N TRP A 788 -74.64 46.09 9.06
CA TRP A 788 -75.95 46.61 9.45
C TRP A 788 -76.82 46.90 8.23
N TYR A 789 -78.11 46.58 8.30
CA TYR A 789 -79.06 46.87 7.22
C TYR A 789 -80.38 47.48 7.72
N GLU A 790 -81.03 48.24 6.84
CA GLU A 790 -82.37 48.78 7.06
C GLU A 790 -83.45 47.75 6.67
N LEU A 791 -84.33 47.40 7.61
CA LEU A 791 -85.42 46.46 7.36
C LEU A 791 -86.62 47.18 6.71
N GLY A 792 -86.72 47.05 5.38
CA GLY A 792 -87.88 47.51 4.61
C GLY A 792 -89.08 46.56 4.72
N LEU A 793 -90.26 47.11 5.00
CA LEU A 793 -91.53 46.41 5.24
C LEU A 793 -92.66 47.02 4.39
N ASN A 794 -93.74 46.27 4.19
CA ASN A 794 -94.94 46.77 3.51
C ASN A 794 -96.04 47.10 4.51
N ALA A 795 -96.54 48.33 4.46
CA ALA A 795 -97.72 48.79 5.20
C ALA A 795 -98.92 48.83 4.25
N THR A 796 -99.95 48.02 4.53
CA THR A 796 -101.12 47.85 3.63
C THR A 796 -102.35 48.56 4.19
N PHE A 797 -102.73 49.67 3.57
CA PHE A 797 -103.86 50.52 3.94
C PHE A 797 -105.15 50.00 3.29
N VAL A 798 -106.20 49.82 4.10
CA VAL A 798 -107.46 49.15 3.72
C VAL A 798 -108.65 50.08 3.99
N LYS A 799 -109.40 50.40 2.93
CA LYS A 799 -110.61 51.22 3.05
C LYS A 799 -111.80 50.34 3.46
N ASN A 800 -112.15 50.35 4.75
CA ASN A 800 -113.21 49.51 5.33
C ASN A 800 -114.65 50.01 5.03
N ASP A 801 -114.90 50.54 3.83
CA ASP A 801 -116.19 51.10 3.39
C ASP A 801 -117.03 50.10 2.56
N GLY A 802 -116.59 48.84 2.47
CA GLY A 802 -117.20 47.80 1.62
C GLY A 802 -116.73 47.80 0.16
N SER A 803 -115.90 48.76 -0.28
CA SER A 803 -115.42 48.82 -1.67
C SER A 803 -114.20 47.91 -1.96
N GLY A 804 -113.52 47.42 -0.93
CA GLY A 804 -112.41 46.46 -1.04
C GLY A 804 -111.09 47.00 -1.61
N LYS A 805 -110.96 48.32 -1.83
CA LYS A 805 -109.71 48.93 -2.33
C LYS A 805 -108.64 49.02 -1.25
N THR A 806 -107.40 48.74 -1.63
CA THR A 806 -106.22 48.81 -0.77
C THR A 806 -105.06 49.55 -1.43
N THR A 807 -104.20 50.16 -0.63
CA THR A 807 -102.98 50.86 -1.05
C THR A 807 -101.81 50.34 -0.23
N ILE A 808 -100.67 50.03 -0.86
CA ILE A 808 -99.47 49.57 -0.15
C ILE A 808 -98.39 50.63 -0.29
N ILE A 809 -97.79 51.02 0.85
CA ILE A 809 -96.56 51.83 0.88
C ILE A 809 -95.44 51.00 1.49
N ARG A 810 -94.19 51.26 1.06
CA ARG A 810 -93.01 50.73 1.72
C ARG A 810 -92.63 51.63 2.88
N VAL A 811 -92.37 51.02 4.02
CA VAL A 811 -91.93 51.67 5.26
C VAL A 811 -90.68 50.98 5.78
N ILE A 812 -89.95 51.63 6.68
CA ILE A 812 -88.69 51.10 7.23
C ILE A 812 -88.83 51.01 8.74
N TYR A 813 -88.43 49.88 9.32
CA TYR A 813 -88.48 49.66 10.75
C TYR A 813 -87.73 50.78 11.51
N GLY A 814 -88.38 51.35 12.54
CA GLY A 814 -87.85 52.47 13.32
C GLY A 814 -87.88 53.85 12.64
N LYS A 815 -88.38 53.95 11.40
CA LYS A 815 -88.66 55.24 10.72
C LYS A 815 -90.18 55.52 10.68
N PRO A 816 -90.62 56.76 10.46
CA PRO A 816 -92.04 57.08 10.33
C PRO A 816 -92.73 56.41 9.12
N TYR A 817 -94.06 56.27 9.16
CA TYR A 817 -94.86 55.78 8.02
C TYR A 817 -94.76 56.68 6.77
N GLY A 818 -94.49 57.97 6.93
CA GLY A 818 -94.48 58.94 5.83
C GLY A 818 -95.89 59.30 5.36
N GLU A 819 -96.01 59.88 4.16
CA GLU A 819 -97.27 60.41 3.64
C GLU A 819 -98.36 59.31 3.55
N LEU A 820 -99.44 59.49 4.33
CA LEU A 820 -100.51 58.49 4.43
C LEU A 820 -101.55 58.67 3.31
N PRO A 821 -102.16 57.58 2.78
CA PRO A 821 -103.14 57.67 1.71
C PRO A 821 -104.39 58.48 2.11
N ILE A 822 -104.81 59.43 1.26
CA ILE A 822 -106.02 60.23 1.49
C ILE A 822 -107.26 59.45 1.01
N VAL A 823 -108.31 59.39 1.83
CA VAL A 823 -109.57 58.69 1.54
C VAL A 823 -110.79 59.52 1.91
N THR A 824 -111.90 59.33 1.18
CA THR A 824 -113.20 59.98 1.42
C THR A 824 -114.34 58.96 1.41
N ASN A 825 -115.40 59.20 2.18
CA ASN A 825 -116.63 58.39 2.22
C ASN A 825 -117.82 59.33 2.46
N GLU A 826 -118.88 59.23 1.65
CA GLU A 826 -120.01 60.16 1.75
C GLU A 826 -120.90 59.84 2.96
N GLY A 827 -121.26 60.87 3.74
CA GLY A 827 -122.12 60.74 4.93
C GLY A 827 -121.40 60.39 6.25
N TYR A 828 -120.08 60.21 6.23
CA TYR A 828 -119.26 59.92 7.41
C TYR A 828 -118.01 60.81 7.45
N THR A 829 -117.50 61.11 8.65
CA THR A 829 -116.21 61.80 8.83
C THR A 829 -115.09 60.79 8.94
N PHE A 830 -113.98 61.00 8.23
CA PHE A 830 -112.77 60.16 8.35
C PHE A 830 -112.06 60.46 9.67
N GLU A 831 -111.87 59.44 10.51
CA GLU A 831 -111.23 59.60 11.82
C GLU A 831 -109.73 59.32 11.79
N GLY A 832 -109.23 58.64 10.76
CA GLY A 832 -107.83 58.30 10.61
C GLY A 832 -107.58 56.84 10.21
N TRP A 833 -106.30 56.49 10.22
CA TRP A 833 -105.76 55.19 9.85
C TRP A 833 -105.31 54.45 11.10
N TYR A 834 -105.73 53.21 11.32
CA TYR A 834 -105.49 52.48 12.58
C TYR A 834 -104.89 51.09 12.29
N ILE A 835 -103.88 50.68 13.06
CA ILE A 835 -103.32 49.31 12.93
C ILE A 835 -104.29 48.28 13.54
N GLU A 836 -104.99 48.64 14.62
CA GLU A 836 -105.93 47.79 15.37
C GLU A 836 -107.18 48.59 15.76
N ASP A 837 -108.33 47.92 15.92
CA ASP A 837 -109.67 48.55 16.06
C ASP A 837 -109.86 49.49 17.28
N GLN A 838 -108.98 49.42 18.28
CA GLN A 838 -109.09 50.14 19.56
C GLN A 838 -107.83 50.99 19.88
N GLY A 839 -107.03 51.34 18.87
CA GLY A 839 -105.84 52.20 19.03
C GLY A 839 -106.08 53.68 18.72
N GLU A 840 -105.03 54.49 18.89
CA GLU A 840 -104.92 55.85 18.33
C GLU A 840 -104.63 55.79 16.81
N PRO A 841 -105.01 56.82 16.02
CA PRO A 841 -104.72 56.84 14.59
C PRO A 841 -103.22 57.02 14.36
N ILE A 842 -102.66 56.20 13.46
CA ILE A 842 -101.33 56.45 12.94
C ILE A 842 -101.31 57.72 12.10
N THR A 843 -100.24 58.48 12.27
CA THR A 843 -99.91 59.70 11.54
C THR A 843 -98.67 59.45 10.67
N ALA A 844 -98.37 60.40 9.78
CA ALA A 844 -97.16 60.32 8.96
C ALA A 844 -95.86 60.21 9.79
N ASP A 845 -95.85 60.82 10.98
CA ASP A 845 -94.73 60.84 11.92
C ASP A 845 -94.68 59.59 12.85
N THR A 846 -95.69 58.72 12.80
CA THR A 846 -95.74 57.53 13.66
C THR A 846 -94.67 56.53 13.25
N LEU A 847 -93.82 56.09 14.18
CA LEU A 847 -92.73 55.15 13.91
C LEU A 847 -93.25 53.72 13.63
N VAL A 848 -92.65 53.06 12.64
CA VAL A 848 -92.94 51.66 12.31
C VAL A 848 -92.14 50.75 13.26
N LEU A 849 -92.74 50.42 14.42
CA LEU A 849 -92.08 49.65 15.48
C LEU A 849 -92.40 48.14 15.46
N THR A 850 -92.99 47.64 14.36
CA THR A 850 -93.25 46.21 14.13
C THR A 850 -92.29 45.65 13.10
N ASP A 851 -91.70 44.47 13.36
CA ASP A 851 -90.71 43.81 12.52
C ASP A 851 -91.30 43.07 11.30
N LYS A 852 -92.62 43.19 11.09
CA LYS A 852 -93.37 42.50 10.05
C LYS A 852 -94.24 43.45 9.25
N SER A 853 -94.47 43.09 7.99
CA SER A 853 -95.47 43.74 7.14
C SER A 853 -96.87 43.54 7.71
N HIS A 854 -97.68 44.58 7.74
CA HIS A 854 -98.93 44.64 8.51
C HIS A 854 -100.00 45.45 7.75
N LYS A 855 -101.24 45.36 8.23
CA LYS A 855 -102.40 46.06 7.68
C LYS A 855 -102.81 47.23 8.57
N ILE A 856 -103.34 48.26 7.95
CA ILE A 856 -103.83 49.50 8.56
C ILE A 856 -105.19 49.80 7.95
N TYR A 857 -106.14 50.26 8.75
CA TYR A 857 -107.57 50.28 8.44
C TYR A 857 -108.14 51.69 8.60
N ALA A 858 -108.97 52.12 7.64
CA ALA A 858 -109.66 53.42 7.71
C ALA A 858 -110.87 53.35 8.66
N ARG A 859 -110.96 54.27 9.62
CA ARG A 859 -112.12 54.40 10.53
C ARG A 859 -112.97 55.64 10.21
N TRP A 860 -114.27 55.54 10.47
CA TRP A 860 -115.29 56.50 10.02
C TRP A 860 -116.35 56.71 11.12
N ALA A 861 -116.78 57.96 11.34
CA ALA A 861 -117.80 58.30 12.35
C ALA A 861 -119.07 58.94 11.76
N THR A 862 -120.19 58.73 12.46
CA THR A 862 -121.54 59.23 12.15
C THR A 862 -121.95 60.34 13.13
N ILE A 863 -122.72 61.33 12.67
CA ILE A 863 -123.02 62.57 13.41
C ILE A 863 -124.27 62.42 14.30
N GLN A 864 -124.17 62.59 15.64
CA GLN A 864 -125.21 63.02 16.63
C GLN A 864 -124.60 63.10 18.07
N GLU A 865 -125.23 63.84 19.00
CA GLU A 865 -124.75 64.15 20.39
C GLU A 865 -125.34 63.19 21.50
N PRO A 866 -125.19 63.41 22.84
CA PRO A 866 -124.05 63.00 23.69
C PRO A 866 -124.44 62.21 24.99
N GLN A 867 -123.50 61.52 25.67
CA GLN A 867 -123.58 61.26 27.14
C GLN A 867 -122.28 60.72 27.80
N ASP A 868 -122.17 60.90 29.13
CA ASP A 868 -121.01 60.65 30.01
C ASP A 868 -120.76 59.17 30.41
N GLU A 869 -119.51 58.80 30.76
CA GLU A 869 -119.05 58.63 32.16
C GLU A 869 -117.64 57.99 32.31
N ASN A 870 -116.73 58.74 32.96
CA ASN A 870 -115.76 58.34 33.99
C ASN A 870 -114.88 57.07 33.88
N ALA A 871 -113.55 57.30 33.77
CA ALA A 871 -112.53 56.60 34.58
C ALA A 871 -111.32 57.53 34.85
N GLU A 872 -110.73 57.43 36.04
CA GLU A 872 -109.91 58.47 36.70
C GLU A 872 -108.37 58.37 36.58
N TYR A 873 -107.70 59.55 36.65
CA TYR A 873 -106.38 59.89 37.28
C TYR A 873 -105.07 59.15 36.86
N SER A 874 -103.87 59.78 36.85
CA SER A 874 -103.46 61.17 37.15
C SER A 874 -102.07 61.56 36.59
N LEU A 875 -101.82 62.88 36.50
CA LEU A 875 -100.57 63.52 36.04
C LEU A 875 -99.49 63.72 37.13
N SER A 876 -98.25 63.98 36.71
CA SER A 876 -97.49 65.22 37.05
C SER A 876 -96.24 65.33 36.14
N THR A 877 -96.08 66.32 35.24
CA THR A 877 -95.73 67.76 35.45
C THR A 877 -94.51 67.98 36.36
N ILE A 878 -93.54 68.86 36.06
CA ILE A 878 -93.66 70.34 35.88
C ILE A 878 -92.66 70.87 34.78
N PRO A 879 -92.49 72.19 34.47
CA PRO A 879 -93.06 72.76 33.23
C PRO A 879 -92.12 73.63 32.34
N ASN A 880 -92.69 74.15 31.25
CA ASN A 880 -92.33 75.43 30.59
C ASN A 880 -90.89 75.62 30.03
N LYS A 881 -90.68 75.19 28.78
CA LYS A 881 -90.26 76.02 27.61
C LYS A 881 -89.65 75.13 26.51
N SER A 882 -90.21 75.19 25.30
CA SER A 882 -89.68 74.52 24.11
C SER A 882 -89.69 75.48 22.92
N ILE A 883 -88.53 75.73 22.32
CA ILE A 883 -88.38 76.47 21.07
C ILE A 883 -88.11 75.45 19.96
N ARG A 884 -88.77 75.58 18.81
CA ARG A 884 -88.39 74.89 17.56
C ARG A 884 -87.95 75.94 16.55
N ILE A 885 -86.93 75.62 15.76
CA ILE A 885 -86.49 76.41 14.60
C ILE A 885 -86.59 75.47 13.40
N PHE A 886 -87.18 75.93 12.30
CA PHE A 886 -87.21 75.21 11.03
C PHE A 886 -86.17 75.77 10.06
N GLU A 887 -85.68 74.93 9.15
CA GLU A 887 -84.79 75.37 8.08
C GLU A 887 -85.53 76.29 7.10
N LYS A 888 -84.85 77.37 6.66
CA LYS A 888 -85.31 78.44 5.73
C LYS A 888 -86.08 79.61 6.35
N ASN A 889 -85.32 80.53 6.95
CA ASN A 889 -85.53 82.00 6.99
C ASN A 889 -86.83 82.59 7.58
N THR A 890 -87.60 81.84 8.37
CA THR A 890 -88.66 82.40 9.23
C THR A 890 -88.57 81.80 10.62
N VAL A 891 -88.74 82.62 11.66
CA VAL A 891 -88.74 82.16 13.06
C VAL A 891 -90.08 82.52 13.70
N GLU A 892 -90.92 81.51 13.95
CA GLU A 892 -92.06 81.65 14.85
C GLU A 892 -91.57 81.41 16.29
N ALA A 893 -91.39 82.49 17.05
CA ALA A 893 -91.01 82.43 18.45
C ALA A 893 -92.09 83.08 19.32
N THR A 894 -92.66 82.30 20.24
CA THR A 894 -93.72 82.77 21.14
C THR A 894 -93.20 82.80 22.56
N LEU A 895 -93.19 83.98 23.21
CA LEU A 895 -92.72 84.09 24.58
C LEU A 895 -93.84 83.68 25.55
N LEU A 896 -93.68 82.51 26.18
CA LEU A 896 -94.59 82.01 27.21
C LEU A 896 -94.14 82.47 28.61
N LYS A 897 -95.05 83.16 29.33
CA LYS A 897 -94.94 83.44 30.78
C LYS A 897 -96.12 82.72 31.43
N ASN A 898 -95.85 81.82 32.38
CA ASN A 898 -96.88 81.02 33.08
C ASN A 898 -97.89 80.29 32.16
N GLY A 899 -97.43 79.75 31.04
CA GLY A 899 -98.26 78.88 30.18
C GLY A 899 -99.24 79.61 29.24
N SER A 900 -99.20 80.94 29.16
CA SER A 900 -99.94 81.72 28.15
C SER A 900 -98.98 82.49 27.25
N VAL A 901 -99.40 82.70 25.99
CA VAL A 901 -98.70 83.56 25.03
C VAL A 901 -98.71 85.00 25.54
N VAL A 902 -97.52 85.56 25.82
CA VAL A 902 -97.38 86.95 26.25
C VAL A 902 -96.91 87.85 25.11
N GLN A 903 -96.12 87.32 24.18
CA GLN A 903 -95.79 88.03 22.95
C GLN A 903 -95.54 87.04 21.81
N ASP A 904 -96.08 87.36 20.64
CA ASP A 904 -95.81 86.71 19.37
C ASP A 904 -94.73 87.52 18.63
N LEU A 905 -93.67 86.86 18.17
CA LEU A 905 -92.52 87.48 17.49
C LEU A 905 -92.50 87.19 15.98
N THR A 906 -93.62 86.74 15.41
CA THR A 906 -93.81 86.48 13.96
C THR A 906 -93.54 87.69 13.04
N ASP A 907 -93.60 88.92 13.55
CA ASP A 907 -93.39 90.17 12.79
C ASP A 907 -91.92 90.60 12.62
N TYR A 908 -90.94 89.70 12.87
CA TYR A 908 -89.51 90.00 12.77
C TYR A 908 -88.78 89.15 11.72
N ARG A 909 -88.03 89.81 10.84
CA ARG A 909 -87.23 89.18 9.77
C ARG A 909 -85.74 89.14 10.13
N PHE A 910 -85.09 88.00 9.89
CA PHE A 910 -83.63 87.90 9.87
C PHE A 910 -83.07 88.29 8.49
N GLU A 911 -82.13 89.23 8.45
CA GLU A 911 -81.35 89.55 7.26
C GLU A 911 -79.84 89.45 7.56
N TRP A 912 -79.11 88.70 6.75
CA TRP A 912 -77.65 88.68 6.78
C TRP A 912 -77.12 89.71 5.78
N GLY A 913 -76.64 90.85 6.28
CA GLY A 913 -75.98 91.86 5.47
C GLY A 913 -74.49 91.55 5.26
N ASN A 914 -74.05 91.48 4.00
CA ASN A 914 -72.62 91.40 3.68
C ASN A 914 -71.95 92.78 3.86
N TYR A 915 -71.39 93.02 5.05
CA TYR A 915 -70.44 94.13 5.28
C TYR A 915 -69.25 93.65 6.11
N ALA A 916 -68.06 93.72 5.51
CA ALA A 916 -66.81 93.45 6.20
C ALA A 916 -66.35 94.71 6.96
N SER A 917 -66.10 94.57 8.27
CA SER A 917 -65.18 95.45 9.02
C SER A 917 -64.81 94.83 10.38
N ASP A 918 -63.66 95.24 10.90
CA ASP A 918 -62.95 94.55 11.99
C ASP A 918 -63.53 94.83 13.40
N SER A 919 -64.67 94.23 13.76
CA SER A 919 -65.02 93.98 15.18
C SER A 919 -66.23 93.05 15.39
N GLY A 920 -66.26 91.91 14.70
CA GLY A 920 -67.20 90.81 14.98
C GLY A 920 -68.55 90.91 14.27
N ASN A 921 -69.12 89.74 13.94
CA ASN A 921 -70.38 89.65 13.21
C ASN A 921 -71.57 89.94 14.12
N TYR A 922 -72.22 91.09 13.92
CA TYR A 922 -73.50 91.43 14.54
C TYR A 922 -74.66 91.20 13.55
N CYS A 923 -75.77 90.67 14.05
CA CYS A 923 -77.04 90.59 13.32
C CYS A 923 -78.03 91.57 13.98
N GLU A 924 -78.54 92.54 13.23
CA GLU A 924 -79.53 93.51 13.70
C GLU A 924 -80.94 93.06 13.27
N ILE A 925 -81.87 92.97 14.22
CA ILE A 925 -83.27 92.62 13.96
C ILE A 925 -84.10 93.91 13.90
N LYS A 926 -84.87 94.11 12.83
CA LYS A 926 -85.77 95.27 12.66
C LYS A 926 -87.24 94.83 12.59
N PRO A 927 -88.17 95.54 13.25
CA PRO A 927 -89.60 95.25 13.18
C PRO A 927 -90.21 95.65 11.84
N LEU A 928 -91.15 94.84 11.32
CA LEU A 928 -91.84 95.11 10.06
C LEU A 928 -92.96 96.17 10.14
N SER A 929 -93.37 96.60 11.34
CA SER A 929 -94.33 97.70 11.53
C SER A 929 -94.03 98.54 12.79
N GLN A 930 -94.54 99.77 12.83
CA GLN A 930 -94.27 100.72 13.92
C GLN A 930 -95.01 100.33 15.23
N ARG A 931 -94.36 99.49 16.05
CA ARG A 931 -94.61 99.41 17.50
C ARG A 931 -93.38 99.78 18.29
N GLN A 932 -93.59 100.48 19.40
CA GLN A 932 -92.56 101.09 20.23
C GLN A 932 -92.35 100.30 21.54
N ASP A 933 -92.13 98.99 21.42
CA ASP A 933 -91.82 98.11 22.55
C ASP A 933 -90.44 97.48 22.32
N SER A 934 -89.53 97.69 23.28
CA SER A 934 -88.10 97.42 23.10
C SER A 934 -87.69 96.04 23.60
N VAL A 935 -87.47 95.12 22.65
CA VAL A 935 -86.75 93.86 22.88
C VAL A 935 -85.40 93.95 22.20
N VAL A 936 -84.33 93.94 22.99
CA VAL A 936 -82.95 93.89 22.49
C VAL A 936 -82.45 92.44 22.58
N ILE A 937 -81.83 91.95 21.50
CA ILE A 937 -81.24 90.62 21.41
C ILE A 937 -79.77 90.77 21.08
N GLU A 938 -78.90 90.31 21.98
CA GLU A 938 -77.44 90.33 21.79
C GLU A 938 -76.92 88.90 21.56
N PHE A 939 -76.07 88.76 20.53
CA PHE A 939 -75.26 87.57 20.28
C PHE A 939 -73.80 87.89 20.54
N PHE A 940 -73.10 87.06 21.31
CA PHE A 940 -71.64 87.18 21.49
C PHE A 940 -70.99 85.79 21.49
N ASN A 941 -69.92 85.67 20.71
CA ASN A 941 -69.06 84.48 20.69
C ASN A 941 -68.02 84.61 21.81
N LYS A 942 -67.79 83.52 22.56
CA LYS A 942 -66.71 83.45 23.55
C LYS A 942 -65.96 82.14 23.36
N TYR A 943 -64.68 82.28 23.01
CA TYR A 943 -63.69 81.25 22.61
C TYR A 943 -63.71 80.83 21.13
N SER A 944 -62.67 81.25 20.41
CA SER A 944 -62.17 80.63 19.19
C SER A 944 -61.15 79.54 19.57
N ASN A 945 -61.52 78.27 19.42
CA ASN A 945 -60.58 77.15 19.35
C ASN A 945 -61.05 76.22 18.23
N ALA A 946 -60.11 75.71 17.43
CA ALA A 946 -60.31 75.45 15.99
C ALA A 946 -61.45 74.48 15.59
N ASP A 947 -61.97 73.67 16.50
CA ASP A 947 -63.05 72.70 16.21
C ASP A 947 -64.41 73.05 16.84
N LYS A 948 -64.57 74.15 17.61
CA LYS A 948 -65.82 74.45 18.36
C LYS A 948 -66.16 75.94 18.46
N GLY A 949 -67.34 76.33 17.96
CA GLY A 949 -67.96 77.64 18.24
C GLY A 949 -69.08 77.54 19.28
N GLN A 950 -69.15 78.48 20.24
CA GLN A 950 -70.24 78.54 21.24
C GLN A 950 -70.99 79.88 21.19
N PHE A 951 -72.32 79.81 21.05
CA PHE A 951 -73.20 80.99 21.00
C PHE A 951 -74.07 81.09 22.25
N TYR A 952 -74.35 82.33 22.67
CA TYR A 952 -75.29 82.66 23.74
C TYR A 952 -76.37 83.60 23.20
N LEU A 953 -77.64 83.34 23.54
CA LEU A 953 -78.78 84.22 23.29
C LEU A 953 -79.16 84.91 24.60
N LYS A 954 -79.31 86.24 24.62
CA LYS A 954 -79.91 87.00 25.73
C LYS A 954 -81.15 87.77 25.26
N VAL A 955 -82.15 87.88 26.14
CA VAL A 955 -83.38 88.66 25.91
C VAL A 955 -83.59 89.63 27.08
N TYR A 956 -83.89 90.89 26.79
CA TYR A 956 -84.18 91.93 27.78
C TYR A 956 -85.61 92.49 27.58
N GLU A 957 -86.24 92.96 28.66
CA GLU A 957 -87.58 93.58 28.66
C GLU A 957 -87.42 95.04 29.13
N GLY A 958 -87.46 96.00 28.19
CA GLY A 958 -87.21 97.42 28.46
C GLY A 958 -85.74 97.76 28.76
N THR A 959 -85.48 98.91 29.38
CA THR A 959 -84.12 99.42 29.71
C THR A 959 -83.49 98.76 30.94
N ASN A 960 -83.81 97.50 31.20
CA ASN A 960 -83.40 96.76 32.39
C ASN A 960 -82.02 96.09 32.15
N PRO A 961 -80.99 96.30 32.99
CA PRO A 961 -79.62 95.82 32.71
C PRO A 961 -79.43 94.30 32.87
N GLU A 962 -80.42 93.56 33.36
CA GLU A 962 -80.37 92.10 33.58
C GLU A 962 -81.28 91.35 32.59
N PRO A 963 -80.79 90.30 31.89
CA PRO A 963 -81.57 89.59 30.87
C PRO A 963 -82.60 88.61 31.49
N ILE A 964 -83.83 88.63 30.96
CA ILE A 964 -84.94 87.77 31.40
C ILE A 964 -84.86 86.32 30.90
N ALA A 965 -83.93 86.00 29.99
CA ALA A 965 -83.59 84.64 29.58
C ALA A 965 -82.16 84.55 29.01
N THR A 966 -81.50 83.40 29.15
CA THR A 966 -80.23 83.09 28.45
C THR A 966 -80.15 81.61 28.06
N THR A 967 -79.68 81.28 26.84
CA THR A 967 -79.51 79.89 26.36
C THR A 967 -78.27 79.71 25.45
N LYS A 968 -77.79 78.47 25.23
CA LYS A 968 -76.46 78.14 24.65
C LYS A 968 -76.47 77.02 23.58
N PHE A 969 -75.63 77.13 22.54
CA PHE A 969 -75.49 76.15 21.43
C PHE A 969 -74.00 75.87 21.01
N THR A 970 -73.68 74.78 20.28
CA THR A 970 -72.29 74.40 19.84
C THR A 970 -72.25 73.45 18.61
N PHE A 971 -71.26 73.60 17.68
CA PHE A 971 -71.04 72.77 16.44
C PHE A 971 -69.54 72.57 16.08
N PHE A 972 -69.18 71.64 15.15
CA PHE A 972 -67.80 71.16 14.81
C PHE A 972 -67.61 70.72 13.31
N TYR A 973 -66.36 70.74 12.76
CA TYR A 973 -65.88 70.06 11.51
C TYR A 973 -64.33 69.80 11.54
N LYS A 974 -63.69 69.11 10.56
CA LYS A 974 -62.25 68.66 10.63
C LYS A 974 -61.47 68.56 9.28
N ILE A 975 -60.12 68.51 9.31
CA ILE A 975 -59.12 68.48 8.19
C ILE A 975 -58.12 67.29 8.35
N TYR A 976 -57.38 66.88 7.29
CA TYR A 976 -56.45 65.71 7.24
C TYR A 976 -54.98 66.05 6.87
N ASN A 977 -54.01 65.24 7.37
CA ASN A 977 -52.55 65.32 7.11
C ASN A 977 -52.00 63.95 6.65
N MET A 978 -50.89 63.92 5.89
CA MET A 978 -50.29 62.72 5.27
C MET A 978 -48.76 62.62 5.46
N THR A 979 -48.19 61.45 5.11
CA THR A 979 -46.75 61.11 5.13
C THR A 979 -46.26 60.60 3.77
N VAL A 980 -45.03 60.96 3.38
CA VAL A 980 -44.41 60.57 2.11
C VAL A 980 -43.03 59.95 2.35
N SER A 981 -42.81 58.73 1.85
CA SER A 981 -41.55 57.96 1.98
C SER A 981 -40.73 57.87 0.68
N PHE A 982 -39.46 57.44 0.78
CA PHE A 982 -38.50 57.40 -0.34
C PHE A 982 -37.83 56.04 -0.49
N ASP A 983 -37.77 55.51 -1.71
CA ASP A 983 -37.11 54.25 -2.09
C ASP A 983 -36.02 54.47 -3.16
N TYR A 984 -34.79 54.08 -2.85
CA TYR A 984 -33.62 54.32 -3.71
C TYR A 984 -33.49 53.39 -4.93
N ASN A 985 -34.41 52.44 -5.13
CA ASN A 985 -34.59 51.68 -6.37
C ASN A 985 -33.27 51.10 -6.96
N GLY A 986 -32.53 50.37 -6.12
CA GLY A 986 -31.24 49.76 -6.47
C GLY A 986 -30.01 50.68 -6.41
N GLY A 987 -30.15 51.92 -5.93
CA GLY A 987 -29.05 52.77 -5.45
C GLY A 987 -28.97 52.83 -3.92
N THR A 988 -28.10 53.70 -3.41
CA THR A 988 -27.85 53.93 -1.98
C THR A 988 -28.08 55.39 -1.60
N GLY A 989 -28.70 55.63 -0.45
CA GLY A 989 -28.93 56.98 0.09
C GLY A 989 -29.56 56.90 1.49
N SER A 990 -29.84 58.05 2.09
CA SER A 990 -30.54 58.14 3.39
C SER A 990 -31.33 59.44 3.50
N ALA A 991 -32.63 59.32 3.71
CA ALA A 991 -33.58 60.42 3.92
C ALA A 991 -34.72 59.95 4.84
N SER A 992 -35.27 60.89 5.61
CA SER A 992 -36.46 60.65 6.43
C SER A 992 -37.74 60.90 5.63
N PRO A 993 -38.86 60.24 5.95
CA PRO A 993 -40.17 60.61 5.41
C PRO A 993 -40.53 62.07 5.74
N ILE A 994 -41.30 62.70 4.86
CA ILE A 994 -41.84 64.07 5.03
C ILE A 994 -43.34 64.03 5.29
N HIS A 995 -43.90 65.07 5.91
CA HIS A 995 -45.33 65.18 6.18
C HIS A 995 -45.92 66.42 5.51
N VAL A 996 -47.10 66.28 4.92
CA VAL A 996 -47.77 67.29 4.07
C VAL A 996 -49.28 67.27 4.29
N THR A 997 -49.96 68.42 4.14
CA THR A 997 -51.42 68.54 4.29
C THR A 997 -52.10 68.50 2.91
N GLU A 998 -53.36 68.05 2.83
CA GLU A 998 -54.15 68.09 1.59
C GLU A 998 -54.18 69.53 1.02
N GLY A 999 -53.63 69.72 -0.19
CA GLY A 999 -53.51 71.03 -0.85
C GLY A 999 -52.19 71.79 -0.65
N GLU A 1000 -51.21 71.24 0.07
CA GLU A 1000 -49.84 71.80 0.17
C GLU A 1000 -48.87 71.17 -0.86
N ALA A 1001 -47.69 71.76 -1.07
CA ALA A 1001 -46.66 71.22 -1.96
C ALA A 1001 -45.64 70.33 -1.22
N TYR A 1002 -45.01 69.38 -1.91
CA TYR A 1002 -44.09 68.41 -1.30
C TYR A 1002 -42.88 69.05 -0.59
N GLY A 1003 -42.36 70.19 -1.07
CA GLY A 1003 -41.15 70.80 -0.52
C GLY A 1003 -39.86 70.06 -0.89
N PRO A 1004 -38.71 70.49 -0.35
CA PRO A 1004 -37.39 70.11 -0.87
C PRO A 1004 -37.11 68.60 -0.75
N LEU A 1005 -36.89 67.97 -1.90
CA LEU A 1005 -36.70 66.52 -2.01
C LEU A 1005 -35.23 66.08 -1.82
N PRO A 1006 -34.95 64.84 -1.40
CA PRO A 1006 -33.57 64.39 -1.10
C PRO A 1006 -32.69 64.28 -2.35
N THR A 1007 -31.48 64.85 -2.32
CA THR A 1007 -30.55 64.85 -3.47
C THR A 1007 -29.28 64.01 -3.25
N ASN A 1008 -29.19 63.28 -2.13
CA ASN A 1008 -28.01 62.50 -1.73
C ASN A 1008 -28.01 61.04 -2.20
N ALA A 1009 -28.84 60.69 -3.18
CA ALA A 1009 -28.91 59.37 -3.76
C ALA A 1009 -27.69 59.12 -4.68
N CYS A 1010 -26.99 57.99 -4.52
CA CYS A 1010 -25.92 57.57 -5.43
C CYS A 1010 -26.02 56.10 -5.86
N ARG A 1011 -25.57 55.80 -7.08
CA ARG A 1011 -25.49 54.43 -7.62
C ARG A 1011 -24.26 54.32 -8.51
N GLU A 1012 -23.42 53.32 -8.28
CA GLU A 1012 -22.13 53.21 -8.96
C GLU A 1012 -22.32 53.00 -10.48
N GLY A 1013 -21.69 53.85 -11.29
CA GLY A 1013 -21.81 53.85 -12.76
C GLY A 1013 -22.99 54.65 -13.33
N CYS A 1014 -23.89 55.19 -12.50
CA CYS A 1014 -25.06 55.94 -12.94
C CYS A 1014 -25.11 57.37 -12.37
N ASN A 1015 -25.80 58.25 -13.08
CA ASN A 1015 -26.32 59.52 -12.57
C ASN A 1015 -27.71 59.30 -11.94
N PHE A 1016 -28.07 60.13 -10.97
CA PHE A 1016 -29.41 60.17 -10.39
C PHE A 1016 -30.30 61.09 -11.24
N ASP A 1017 -31.44 60.57 -11.70
CA ASP A 1017 -32.32 61.27 -12.65
C ASP A 1017 -33.46 62.03 -11.98
N GLY A 1018 -33.88 61.64 -10.77
CA GLY A 1018 -34.99 62.27 -10.04
C GLY A 1018 -35.82 61.28 -9.21
N TRP A 1019 -36.87 61.80 -8.57
CA TRP A 1019 -37.85 61.02 -7.79
C TRP A 1019 -39.15 60.85 -8.59
N PHE A 1020 -39.68 59.63 -8.63
CA PHE A 1020 -40.82 59.25 -9.47
C PHE A 1020 -41.89 58.52 -8.68
N THR A 1021 -43.14 58.62 -9.12
CA THR A 1021 -44.28 57.92 -8.46
C THR A 1021 -44.29 56.39 -8.63
N ALA A 1022 -43.40 55.81 -9.44
CA ALA A 1022 -43.29 54.36 -9.63
C ALA A 1022 -41.87 53.89 -10.05
N PRO A 1023 -41.45 52.65 -9.73
CA PRO A 1023 -40.07 52.18 -9.94
C PRO A 1023 -39.58 52.12 -11.40
N ASP A 1024 -40.49 51.87 -12.36
CA ASP A 1024 -40.14 51.54 -13.76
C ASP A 1024 -40.80 52.46 -14.80
N GLY A 1025 -41.33 53.64 -14.40
CA GLY A 1025 -41.87 54.63 -15.33
C GLY A 1025 -43.08 55.44 -14.84
N GLY A 1026 -42.99 56.02 -13.64
CA GLY A 1026 -43.98 56.99 -13.14
C GLY A 1026 -43.80 58.39 -13.73
N TYR A 1027 -44.46 59.38 -13.13
CA TYR A 1027 -44.16 60.81 -13.37
C TYR A 1027 -43.08 61.30 -12.41
N GLU A 1028 -42.21 62.20 -12.86
CA GLU A 1028 -41.23 62.88 -12.01
C GLU A 1028 -41.93 63.84 -11.05
N VAL A 1029 -41.51 63.84 -9.78
CA VAL A 1029 -42.05 64.69 -8.72
C VAL A 1029 -40.98 65.68 -8.28
N THR A 1030 -41.33 66.96 -8.31
CA THR A 1030 -40.49 68.10 -7.92
C THR A 1030 -41.02 68.76 -6.63
N GLU A 1031 -40.19 69.58 -5.99
CA GLU A 1031 -40.49 70.21 -4.69
C GLU A 1031 -41.71 71.15 -4.69
N ASP A 1032 -42.13 71.62 -5.86
CA ASP A 1032 -43.25 72.54 -6.09
C ASP A 1032 -44.58 71.84 -6.48
N TYR A 1033 -44.58 70.51 -6.61
CA TYR A 1033 -45.78 69.76 -6.96
C TYR A 1033 -46.80 69.74 -5.79
N VAL A 1034 -48.08 69.98 -6.07
CA VAL A 1034 -49.15 70.09 -5.04
C VAL A 1034 -49.85 68.75 -4.80
N VAL A 1035 -50.04 68.41 -3.53
CA VAL A 1035 -50.63 67.15 -3.06
C VAL A 1035 -52.16 67.19 -3.21
N GLY A 1036 -52.68 66.41 -4.16
CA GLY A 1036 -54.12 66.22 -4.42
C GLY A 1036 -54.69 64.89 -3.90
N GLU A 1037 -53.95 64.19 -3.04
CA GLU A 1037 -54.34 62.91 -2.45
C GLU A 1037 -54.64 63.07 -0.95
N THR A 1038 -55.16 62.03 -0.31
CA THR A 1038 -55.59 62.05 1.11
C THR A 1038 -55.00 60.92 1.98
N GLN A 1039 -53.98 60.19 1.47
CA GLN A 1039 -53.35 59.05 2.14
C GLN A 1039 -51.82 58.97 1.88
N ASP A 1040 -51.11 58.33 2.80
CA ASP A 1040 -49.64 58.17 2.78
C ASP A 1040 -49.13 57.33 1.58
N HIS A 1041 -47.98 57.70 0.99
CA HIS A 1041 -47.43 57.05 -0.22
C HIS A 1041 -45.88 57.18 -0.34
N THR A 1042 -45.28 56.63 -1.41
CA THR A 1042 -43.82 56.52 -1.59
C THR A 1042 -43.34 56.95 -2.98
N LEU A 1043 -42.19 57.62 -3.03
CA LEU A 1043 -41.48 58.01 -4.27
C LEU A 1043 -40.21 57.15 -4.49
N TYR A 1044 -39.88 56.89 -5.75
CA TYR A 1044 -38.83 55.96 -6.19
C TYR A 1044 -37.73 56.68 -7.00
N ALA A 1045 -36.46 56.38 -6.73
CA ALA A 1045 -35.33 56.95 -7.46
C ALA A 1045 -35.20 56.37 -8.89
N HIS A 1046 -34.82 57.20 -9.87
CA HIS A 1046 -34.46 56.76 -11.23
C HIS A 1046 -32.98 57.05 -11.55
N TRP A 1047 -32.42 56.29 -12.50
CA TRP A 1047 -30.97 56.21 -12.74
C TRP A 1047 -30.60 56.06 -14.23
N SER A 1048 -29.72 56.92 -14.75
CA SER A 1048 -29.18 56.85 -16.11
C SER A 1048 -27.68 56.52 -16.11
N TRP A 1049 -27.19 55.79 -17.11
CA TRP A 1049 -25.78 55.37 -17.17
C TRP A 1049 -24.83 56.51 -17.57
N ASP A 1050 -23.76 56.72 -16.79
CA ASP A 1050 -22.74 57.74 -17.06
C ASP A 1050 -21.69 57.23 -18.07
N VAL A 1051 -21.93 57.56 -19.34
CA VAL A 1051 -21.04 57.20 -20.47
C VAL A 1051 -19.66 57.89 -20.42
N SER A 1052 -19.42 58.85 -19.53
CA SER A 1052 -18.15 59.60 -19.47
C SER A 1052 -17.01 58.87 -18.74
N LYS A 1053 -17.31 57.80 -17.98
CA LYS A 1053 -16.34 57.06 -17.17
C LYS A 1053 -15.67 55.86 -17.88
N GLN A 1054 -15.68 55.82 -19.22
CA GLN A 1054 -14.91 54.85 -20.00
C GLN A 1054 -13.85 55.50 -20.90
N GLN A 1055 -12.60 55.54 -20.41
CA GLN A 1055 -11.41 55.46 -21.27
C GLN A 1055 -10.46 54.40 -20.72
N GLY A 1056 -10.55 53.19 -21.28
CA GLY A 1056 -9.83 52.02 -20.76
C GLY A 1056 -10.08 50.75 -21.56
N GLN A 1057 -9.78 50.78 -22.87
CA GLN A 1057 -9.79 49.64 -23.81
C GLN A 1057 -11.15 49.07 -24.24
N ASN A 1058 -11.61 49.61 -25.37
CA ASN A 1058 -12.48 48.97 -26.35
C ASN A 1058 -11.57 48.82 -27.62
N GLN A 1059 -11.66 47.86 -28.54
CA GLN A 1059 -12.75 46.96 -28.94
C GLN A 1059 -12.18 45.64 -29.50
N ASN A 1060 -12.95 44.54 -29.41
CA ASN A 1060 -13.54 43.90 -30.61
C ASN A 1060 -14.26 42.60 -30.24
N GLN A 1061 -15.58 42.70 -30.04
CA GLN A 1061 -16.48 41.69 -30.58
C GLN A 1061 -16.81 42.07 -32.03
N GLN A 1062 -17.00 41.10 -32.91
CA GLN A 1062 -17.96 41.24 -34.00
C GLN A 1062 -18.73 39.93 -34.18
N GLN A 1063 -20.04 40.05 -34.09
CA GLN A 1063 -21.01 39.00 -34.39
C GLN A 1063 -21.23 38.94 -35.91
N GLU A 1064 -21.72 37.82 -36.44
CA GLU A 1064 -23.07 37.78 -37.04
C GLU A 1064 -23.47 36.39 -37.61
N GLN A 1065 -24.60 35.91 -37.08
CA GLN A 1065 -25.78 35.33 -37.76
C GLN A 1065 -25.71 34.32 -38.95
N ASN A 1066 -26.78 33.51 -38.97
CA ASN A 1066 -27.43 32.87 -40.13
C ASN A 1066 -26.81 31.62 -40.78
N ARG A 1067 -27.33 30.44 -40.39
CA ARG A 1067 -28.45 29.83 -41.14
C ARG A 1067 -29.14 28.63 -40.47
N GLN A 1068 -30.40 28.44 -40.86
CA GLN A 1068 -31.26 27.30 -40.58
C GLN A 1068 -31.81 26.78 -41.92
N ALA A 1069 -31.72 25.46 -42.15
CA ALA A 1069 -32.35 24.63 -43.19
C ALA A 1069 -31.92 23.17 -42.87
N ASP A 1070 -32.81 22.21 -42.60
CA ASP A 1070 -33.80 21.56 -43.48
C ASP A 1070 -33.15 20.61 -44.52
N GLU A 1071 -33.36 19.30 -44.27
CA GLU A 1071 -33.70 18.15 -45.15
C GLU A 1071 -33.24 18.05 -46.64
N PRO A 1072 -33.31 16.84 -47.29
CA PRO A 1072 -33.59 15.49 -46.76
C PRO A 1072 -32.66 14.36 -47.29
N ASP A 1073 -32.89 13.13 -46.79
CA ASP A 1073 -32.83 11.80 -47.48
C ASP A 1073 -31.56 11.27 -48.20
N ALA A 1074 -31.25 9.95 -48.22
CA ALA A 1074 -31.95 8.77 -47.68
C ALA A 1074 -31.00 7.57 -47.43
N ASN A 1075 -31.44 6.63 -46.56
CA ASN A 1075 -31.15 5.17 -46.48
C ASN A 1075 -29.70 4.63 -46.46
N GLU A 1076 -29.30 3.58 -45.74
CA GLU A 1076 -29.96 2.57 -44.87
C GLU A 1076 -28.85 1.91 -44.00
N ASN A 1077 -28.99 1.29 -42.82
CA ASN A 1077 -30.07 0.93 -41.88
C ASN A 1077 -29.60 1.30 -40.45
N GLY A 1078 -30.38 1.24 -39.36
CA GLY A 1078 -31.78 0.87 -39.16
C GLY A 1078 -31.99 0.05 -37.86
N GLY A 1079 -32.61 0.65 -36.82
CA GLY A 1079 -33.06 -0.03 -35.57
C GLY A 1079 -32.34 0.40 -34.27
N GLN A 1080 -32.73 1.49 -33.57
CA GLN A 1080 -33.85 1.66 -32.61
C GLN A 1080 -33.60 1.09 -31.17
N ALA A 1081 -34.04 1.72 -30.06
CA ALA A 1081 -34.62 3.05 -29.80
C ALA A 1081 -34.69 3.39 -28.26
N GLN A 1082 -35.19 4.60 -27.95
CA GLN A 1082 -35.90 5.04 -26.71
C GLN A 1082 -35.20 5.81 -25.55
N ASN A 1083 -35.32 7.14 -25.61
CA ASN A 1083 -36.21 8.04 -24.80
C ASN A 1083 -35.89 8.55 -23.36
N ASN A 1084 -36.04 9.89 -23.27
CA ASN A 1084 -36.71 10.77 -22.27
C ASN A 1084 -36.03 11.26 -20.95
N GLU A 1085 -35.99 12.61 -20.85
CA GLU A 1085 -36.47 13.49 -19.74
C GLU A 1085 -35.86 13.36 -18.31
N SER A 1086 -35.85 14.38 -17.43
CA SER A 1086 -35.92 15.86 -17.49
C SER A 1086 -35.55 16.42 -16.08
N GLN A 1087 -35.81 17.72 -15.81
CA GLN A 1087 -35.52 18.51 -14.58
C GLN A 1087 -34.09 19.12 -14.50
N ASP A 1088 -33.88 20.42 -14.35
CA ASP A 1088 -34.56 21.49 -13.55
C ASP A 1088 -34.14 21.52 -12.06
N ARG A 1089 -33.02 22.20 -11.75
CA ARG A 1089 -33.00 23.49 -11.02
C ARG A 1089 -31.58 23.98 -10.64
N THR A 1090 -31.42 25.29 -10.70
CA THR A 1090 -30.38 26.16 -10.09
C THR A 1090 -30.60 26.32 -8.56
N PRO A 1091 -29.86 27.15 -7.78
CA PRO A 1091 -28.57 27.84 -8.00
C PRO A 1091 -27.58 27.71 -6.80
N GLU A 1092 -26.53 28.56 -6.83
CA GLU A 1092 -25.94 29.31 -5.70
C GLU A 1092 -24.85 28.71 -4.76
N GLU A 1093 -23.66 29.33 -4.89
CA GLU A 1093 -22.65 29.58 -3.85
C GLU A 1093 -23.10 30.77 -2.95
N PRO A 1094 -22.21 31.41 -2.16
CA PRO A 1094 -21.39 30.95 -1.04
C PRO A 1094 -21.90 31.62 0.28
N VAL A 1095 -21.32 31.45 1.47
CA VAL A 1095 -20.13 32.18 1.98
C VAL A 1095 -19.72 31.57 3.34
N GLN A 1096 -18.41 31.70 3.61
CA GLN A 1096 -17.64 31.53 4.85
C GLN A 1096 -18.40 31.32 6.18
N ASP A 1097 -17.80 30.51 7.06
CA ASP A 1097 -17.78 30.88 8.47
C ASP A 1097 -16.43 30.64 9.17
N THR A 1098 -16.15 31.60 10.05
CA THR A 1098 -15.10 31.82 11.05
C THR A 1098 -14.05 30.75 11.41
N ILE A 1099 -12.79 31.21 11.46
CA ILE A 1099 -11.63 30.54 12.07
C ILE A 1099 -11.61 30.85 13.58
N VAL A 1100 -11.46 29.84 14.44
CA VAL A 1100 -11.07 30.01 15.84
C VAL A 1100 -9.60 29.62 16.00
N ALA A 1101 -8.80 30.52 16.58
CA ALA A 1101 -7.38 30.31 16.78
C ALA A 1101 -7.09 29.23 17.84
N ILE A 1102 -6.06 28.42 17.59
CA ILE A 1102 -5.37 27.63 18.61
C ILE A 1102 -3.93 28.11 18.65
N ASP A 1103 -3.40 28.23 19.87
CA ASP A 1103 -2.13 28.83 20.20
C ASP A 1103 -0.94 28.08 19.57
N ASN A 1104 -0.05 28.79 18.89
CA ASN A 1104 1.08 28.22 18.15
C ASN A 1104 2.38 28.40 18.95
N ASN A 1105 2.74 27.40 19.74
CA ASN A 1105 4.13 27.24 20.15
C ASN A 1105 4.93 26.57 19.01
N ASP A 1106 5.34 27.42 18.06
CA ASP A 1106 6.43 27.29 17.09
C ASP A 1106 6.91 25.87 16.69
N GLN A 1107 6.29 25.30 15.65
CA GLN A 1107 6.95 24.49 14.61
C GLN A 1107 6.14 24.57 13.30
N ASN A 1108 6.27 25.68 12.56
CA ASN A 1108 5.60 25.82 11.26
C ASN A 1108 6.35 25.02 10.17
N ALA A 1109 5.97 23.76 9.97
CA ALA A 1109 6.45 22.93 8.88
C ALA A 1109 5.88 23.42 7.53
N GLN A 1110 6.52 24.44 6.97
CA GLN A 1110 6.27 24.95 5.62
C GLN A 1110 6.22 23.77 4.61
N LEU A 1111 5.16 23.70 3.80
CA LEU A 1111 5.04 22.67 2.77
C LEU A 1111 6.28 22.67 1.86
N PRO A 1112 6.86 21.50 1.53
CA PRO A 1112 8.05 21.44 0.70
C PRO A 1112 7.75 22.01 -0.69
N GLU A 1113 8.77 22.57 -1.33
CA GLU A 1113 8.61 23.24 -2.63
C GLU A 1113 8.01 22.29 -3.69
N GLY A 1114 6.77 22.56 -4.13
CA GLY A 1114 5.98 21.69 -5.02
C GLY A 1114 4.98 20.74 -4.33
N GLY A 1115 4.95 20.69 -3.00
CA GLY A 1115 3.97 19.95 -2.18
C GLY A 1115 4.08 18.42 -2.25
N MET A 1116 5.23 17.89 -2.67
CA MET A 1116 5.45 16.46 -2.90
C MET A 1116 6.25 15.81 -1.75
N VAL A 1117 5.83 14.62 -1.30
CA VAL A 1117 6.42 13.90 -0.17
C VAL A 1117 6.50 12.40 -0.47
N GLU A 1118 7.66 11.79 -0.23
CA GLU A 1118 7.84 10.34 -0.35
C GLU A 1118 7.52 9.61 0.96
N ASN A 1119 6.64 8.59 0.91
CA ASN A 1119 6.39 7.71 2.05
C ASN A 1119 5.95 6.30 1.57
N GLY A 1120 6.56 5.25 2.14
CA GLY A 1120 6.11 3.86 1.98
C GLY A 1120 6.13 3.32 0.54
N GLY A 1121 7.02 3.82 -0.32
CA GLY A 1121 7.11 3.43 -1.74
C GLY A 1121 6.28 4.27 -2.71
N ASN A 1122 5.80 5.44 -2.27
CA ASN A 1122 4.87 6.30 -3.02
C ASN A 1122 5.25 7.76 -2.87
N GLU A 1123 5.05 8.53 -3.94
CA GLU A 1123 5.03 9.99 -3.93
C GLU A 1123 3.59 10.47 -3.67
N TYR A 1124 3.41 11.27 -2.62
CA TYR A 1124 2.16 11.94 -2.29
C TYR A 1124 2.26 13.42 -2.66
N GLN A 1125 1.25 13.98 -3.31
CA GLN A 1125 1.02 15.42 -3.29
C GLN A 1125 0.10 15.77 -2.13
N LEU A 1126 0.57 16.61 -1.22
CA LEU A 1126 -0.19 17.17 -0.09
C LEU A 1126 -0.98 18.40 -0.53
N SER A 1127 -2.01 18.74 0.23
CA SER A 1127 -2.79 19.98 0.09
C SER A 1127 -2.88 20.74 1.41
N GLU A 1128 -2.97 22.06 1.31
CA GLU A 1128 -3.21 22.97 2.45
C GLU A 1128 -4.50 22.61 3.22
N SER A 1129 -5.48 21.99 2.54
CA SER A 1129 -6.73 21.47 3.13
C SER A 1129 -6.59 20.17 3.95
N GLY A 1130 -5.38 19.73 4.29
CA GLY A 1130 -5.17 18.54 5.12
C GLY A 1130 -5.45 17.20 4.41
N THR A 1131 -5.36 17.17 3.07
CA THR A 1131 -5.53 15.94 2.29
C THR A 1131 -4.28 15.61 1.48
N ALA A 1132 -4.18 14.35 1.04
CA ALA A 1132 -3.09 13.87 0.21
C ALA A 1132 -3.62 13.03 -0.96
N SER A 1133 -2.88 13.06 -2.08
CA SER A 1133 -3.14 12.21 -3.23
C SER A 1133 -1.87 11.51 -3.69
N VAL A 1134 -1.94 10.21 -3.99
CA VAL A 1134 -0.79 9.47 -4.52
C VAL A 1134 -0.54 9.91 -5.96
N ALA A 1135 0.56 10.61 -6.18
CA ALA A 1135 0.97 11.11 -7.48
C ALA A 1135 1.67 10.05 -8.32
N ALA A 1136 2.62 9.31 -7.74
CA ALA A 1136 3.37 8.25 -8.40
C ALA A 1136 3.88 7.17 -7.42
N ALA A 1137 4.40 6.08 -7.97
CA ALA A 1137 5.33 5.20 -7.25
C ALA A 1137 6.76 5.76 -7.36
N ASN A 1138 7.46 5.89 -6.22
CA ASN A 1138 8.82 6.43 -6.19
C ASN A 1138 9.85 5.48 -6.84
N ASP A 1139 9.57 4.17 -6.91
CA ASP A 1139 10.33 3.20 -7.68
C ASP A 1139 9.41 2.36 -8.61
N LYS A 1140 9.70 2.36 -9.91
CA LYS A 1140 8.99 1.53 -10.91
C LYS A 1140 9.28 0.03 -10.77
N ASN A 1141 10.27 -0.36 -9.98
CA ASN A 1141 10.60 -1.75 -9.63
C ASN A 1141 9.88 -2.25 -8.36
N VAL A 1142 9.12 -1.40 -7.66
CA VAL A 1142 8.43 -1.74 -6.42
C VAL A 1142 7.62 -3.05 -6.56
N THR A 1143 7.78 -3.95 -5.59
CA THR A 1143 7.15 -5.29 -5.63
C THR A 1143 5.88 -5.40 -4.80
N SER A 1144 5.70 -4.52 -3.81
CA SER A 1144 4.52 -4.44 -2.96
C SER A 1144 4.30 -3.00 -2.52
N VAL A 1145 3.04 -2.54 -2.52
CA VAL A 1145 2.67 -1.16 -2.18
C VAL A 1145 1.55 -1.15 -1.13
N ASN A 1146 1.67 -0.27 -0.14
CA ASN A 1146 0.61 0.02 0.81
C ASN A 1146 0.23 1.51 0.71
N ILE A 1147 -0.98 1.78 0.21
CA ILE A 1147 -1.57 3.12 0.16
C ILE A 1147 -2.41 3.27 1.41
N GLY A 1148 -1.91 4.05 2.38
CA GLY A 1148 -2.58 4.29 3.65
C GLY A 1148 -3.94 4.98 3.49
N SER A 1149 -4.72 5.02 4.56
CA SER A 1149 -5.82 5.98 4.69
C SER A 1149 -5.32 7.40 4.93
N GLU A 1150 -4.12 7.53 5.49
CA GLU A 1150 -3.51 8.78 5.94
C GLU A 1150 -1.98 8.71 5.70
N VAL A 1151 -1.35 9.87 5.61
CA VAL A 1151 0.11 10.04 5.50
C VAL A 1151 0.52 11.23 6.37
N SER A 1152 1.56 11.07 7.19
CA SER A 1152 2.05 12.15 8.07
C SER A 1152 3.32 12.78 7.52
N TYR A 1153 3.44 14.10 7.66
CA TYR A 1153 4.59 14.91 7.28
C TYR A 1153 4.67 16.14 8.19
N GLY A 1154 5.86 16.54 8.65
CA GLY A 1154 6.04 17.74 9.48
C GLY A 1154 5.24 17.75 10.79
N GLY A 1155 4.93 16.58 11.36
CA GLY A 1155 4.07 16.45 12.54
C GLY A 1155 2.56 16.51 12.27
N GLN A 1156 2.14 16.89 11.06
CA GLN A 1156 0.73 16.90 10.65
C GLN A 1156 0.34 15.60 9.91
N THR A 1157 -0.96 15.26 9.94
CA THR A 1157 -1.51 14.05 9.31
C THR A 1157 -2.52 14.41 8.24
N TYR A 1158 -2.27 13.96 7.01
CA TYR A 1158 -3.05 14.26 5.82
C TYR A 1158 -3.89 13.05 5.39
N LYS A 1159 -5.18 13.23 5.12
CA LYS A 1159 -6.08 12.16 4.68
C LYS A 1159 -5.82 11.81 3.21
N VAL A 1160 -5.46 10.56 2.91
CA VAL A 1160 -5.21 10.11 1.53
C VAL A 1160 -6.56 9.84 0.83
N THR A 1161 -6.95 10.71 -0.10
CA THR A 1161 -8.29 10.71 -0.72
C THR A 1161 -8.29 10.26 -2.19
N GLU A 1162 -7.16 10.37 -2.91
CA GLU A 1162 -7.06 9.99 -4.32
C GLU A 1162 -5.78 9.22 -4.65
N ILE A 1163 -5.88 8.26 -5.57
CA ILE A 1163 -4.74 7.76 -6.35
C ILE A 1163 -4.82 8.43 -7.73
N LYS A 1164 -3.83 9.25 -8.10
CA LYS A 1164 -3.87 10.00 -9.36
C LYS A 1164 -3.82 9.10 -10.60
N SER A 1165 -4.24 9.67 -11.72
CA SER A 1165 -4.14 9.03 -13.04
C SER A 1165 -2.70 8.61 -13.34
N SER A 1166 -2.51 7.38 -13.81
CA SER A 1166 -1.21 6.77 -14.15
C SER A 1166 -0.17 6.60 -13.02
N ALA A 1167 -0.49 6.81 -11.74
CA ALA A 1167 0.49 6.79 -10.64
C ALA A 1167 1.45 5.56 -10.63
N TYR A 1168 0.90 4.36 -10.81
CA TYR A 1168 1.63 3.08 -10.88
C TYR A 1168 1.74 2.53 -12.30
N LYS A 1169 1.48 3.34 -13.34
CA LYS A 1169 1.53 2.89 -14.74
C LYS A 1169 2.88 2.24 -15.05
N ASN A 1170 2.85 1.06 -15.65
CA ASN A 1170 4.00 0.23 -16.02
C ASN A 1170 4.91 -0.23 -14.85
N CYS A 1171 4.45 -0.28 -13.60
CA CYS A 1171 5.18 -0.94 -12.50
C CYS A 1171 5.17 -2.47 -12.68
N LYS A 1172 5.98 -2.97 -13.63
CA LYS A 1172 5.96 -4.37 -14.11
C LYS A 1172 6.29 -5.39 -13.03
N LYS A 1173 7.04 -5.01 -11.98
CA LYS A 1173 7.45 -5.87 -10.86
C LYS A 1173 6.44 -5.91 -9.69
N LEU A 1174 5.44 -5.02 -9.67
CA LEU A 1174 4.44 -4.91 -8.60
C LEU A 1174 3.57 -6.17 -8.53
N LYS A 1175 3.56 -6.84 -7.37
CA LYS A 1175 2.83 -8.09 -7.09
C LYS A 1175 1.61 -7.88 -6.20
N SER A 1176 1.65 -6.93 -5.27
CA SER A 1176 0.60 -6.66 -4.28
C SER A 1176 0.34 -5.16 -4.06
N VAL A 1177 -0.94 -4.79 -3.88
CA VAL A 1177 -1.38 -3.43 -3.52
C VAL A 1177 -2.45 -3.50 -2.43
N THR A 1178 -2.30 -2.70 -1.38
CA THR A 1178 -3.37 -2.40 -0.41
C THR A 1178 -3.81 -0.94 -0.57
N ILE A 1179 -5.13 -0.70 -0.58
CA ILE A 1179 -5.75 0.62 -0.75
C ILE A 1179 -6.59 0.95 0.50
N GLY A 1180 -6.25 2.06 1.17
CA GLY A 1180 -6.85 2.55 2.41
C GLY A 1180 -8.29 3.03 2.30
N SER A 1181 -8.93 3.20 3.47
CA SER A 1181 -10.37 3.48 3.62
C SER A 1181 -10.81 4.89 3.23
N ASN A 1182 -9.89 5.86 3.23
CA ASN A 1182 -10.18 7.25 2.91
C ASN A 1182 -10.18 7.53 1.39
N ILE A 1183 -9.78 6.55 0.55
CA ILE A 1183 -9.71 6.71 -0.90
C ILE A 1183 -11.11 6.85 -1.51
N VAL A 1184 -11.38 8.05 -2.00
CA VAL A 1184 -12.61 8.46 -2.70
C VAL A 1184 -12.50 8.19 -4.21
N LYS A 1185 -11.29 8.29 -4.78
CA LYS A 1185 -11.07 8.26 -6.23
C LYS A 1185 -9.81 7.46 -6.61
N ILE A 1186 -9.93 6.64 -7.64
CA ILE A 1186 -8.80 6.01 -8.34
C ILE A 1186 -8.79 6.56 -9.77
N GLY A 1187 -7.74 7.28 -10.15
CA GLY A 1187 -7.59 7.94 -11.44
C GLY A 1187 -7.43 6.97 -12.62
N SER A 1188 -7.64 7.49 -13.83
CA SER A 1188 -7.58 6.70 -15.06
C SER A 1188 -6.17 6.13 -15.28
N ASN A 1189 -6.08 4.89 -15.73
CA ASN A 1189 -4.82 4.17 -15.94
C ASN A 1189 -3.90 4.00 -14.70
N ALA A 1190 -4.37 4.25 -13.47
CA ALA A 1190 -3.55 4.22 -12.24
C ALA A 1190 -2.61 3.00 -12.11
N PHE A 1191 -3.09 1.77 -12.36
CA PHE A 1191 -2.30 0.53 -12.34
C PHE A 1191 -2.16 -0.12 -13.73
N ASN A 1192 -2.29 0.67 -14.82
CA ASN A 1192 -2.22 0.17 -16.18
C ASN A 1192 -0.83 -0.44 -16.47
N GLY A 1193 -0.80 -1.65 -17.04
CA GLY A 1193 0.45 -2.34 -17.39
C GLY A 1193 1.19 -3.01 -16.23
N CYS A 1194 0.62 -3.07 -15.01
CA CYS A 1194 1.18 -3.79 -13.87
C CYS A 1194 1.08 -5.32 -14.02
N LYS A 1195 1.81 -5.90 -14.99
CA LYS A 1195 1.66 -7.30 -15.45
C LYS A 1195 1.71 -8.37 -14.35
N ASN A 1196 2.46 -8.13 -13.27
CA ASN A 1196 2.60 -9.08 -12.15
C ASN A 1196 1.62 -8.87 -10.99
N LEU A 1197 0.78 -7.82 -11.02
CA LEU A 1197 -0.09 -7.45 -9.92
C LEU A 1197 -1.19 -8.51 -9.76
N LYS A 1198 -1.07 -9.31 -8.69
CA LYS A 1198 -1.86 -10.54 -8.45
C LYS A 1198 -2.72 -10.49 -7.20
N ASN A 1199 -2.39 -9.65 -6.22
CA ASN A 1199 -3.10 -9.52 -4.95
C ASN A 1199 -3.47 -8.04 -4.75
N ILE A 1200 -4.75 -7.70 -4.71
CA ILE A 1200 -5.22 -6.32 -4.48
C ILE A 1200 -6.22 -6.34 -3.32
N THR A 1201 -6.03 -5.47 -2.33
CA THR A 1201 -6.97 -5.27 -1.21
C THR A 1201 -7.48 -3.84 -1.24
N ILE A 1202 -8.79 -3.64 -1.18
CA ILE A 1202 -9.41 -2.30 -1.23
C ILE A 1202 -10.40 -2.15 -0.08
N LYS A 1203 -10.14 -1.21 0.84
CA LYS A 1203 -11.10 -0.76 1.86
C LYS A 1203 -12.03 0.28 1.20
N ALA A 1204 -13.19 -0.14 0.72
CA ALA A 1204 -13.91 0.58 -0.34
C ALA A 1204 -15.15 1.36 0.10
N ASN A 1205 -15.36 1.57 1.41
CA ASN A 1205 -16.57 2.23 1.93
C ASN A 1205 -16.78 3.67 1.38
N ASN A 1206 -15.70 4.39 1.09
CA ASN A 1206 -15.74 5.77 0.57
C ASN A 1206 -15.49 5.89 -0.95
N LEU A 1207 -15.28 4.77 -1.68
CA LEU A 1207 -14.81 4.79 -3.07
C LEU A 1207 -15.89 5.21 -4.09
N LYS A 1208 -15.94 6.52 -4.38
CA LYS A 1208 -16.88 7.16 -5.30
C LYS A 1208 -16.56 6.90 -6.78
N SER A 1209 -15.30 6.92 -7.22
CA SER A 1209 -14.96 6.74 -8.65
C SER A 1209 -13.70 5.89 -8.91
N VAL A 1210 -13.71 5.18 -10.04
CA VAL A 1210 -12.56 4.42 -10.57
C VAL A 1210 -12.47 4.71 -12.06
N GLY A 1211 -11.35 5.26 -12.51
CA GLY A 1211 -11.14 5.74 -13.87
C GLY A 1211 -11.07 4.66 -14.94
N GLY A 1212 -11.13 5.11 -16.20
CA GLY A 1212 -11.01 4.23 -17.35
C GLY A 1212 -9.63 3.55 -17.38
N GLY A 1213 -9.62 2.23 -17.62
CA GLY A 1213 -8.38 1.48 -17.80
C GLY A 1213 -7.46 1.38 -16.57
N SER A 1214 -7.87 1.83 -15.38
CA SER A 1214 -7.03 1.82 -14.16
C SER A 1214 -6.44 0.45 -13.82
N PHE A 1215 -7.07 -0.65 -14.21
CA PHE A 1215 -6.60 -2.01 -14.00
C PHE A 1215 -6.38 -2.79 -15.32
N LYS A 1216 -6.19 -2.08 -16.45
CA LYS A 1216 -5.91 -2.72 -17.75
C LYS A 1216 -4.49 -3.30 -17.75
N GLY A 1217 -4.37 -4.61 -17.99
CA GLY A 1217 -3.07 -5.29 -18.06
C GLY A 1217 -2.49 -5.77 -16.72
N ILE A 1218 -3.29 -5.85 -15.66
CA ILE A 1218 -2.94 -6.62 -14.44
C ILE A 1218 -2.93 -8.12 -14.71
N LYS A 1219 -2.41 -8.94 -13.79
CA LYS A 1219 -2.33 -10.40 -13.98
C LYS A 1219 -3.73 -11.03 -14.15
N ASN A 1220 -3.88 -11.87 -15.18
CA ASN A 1220 -5.09 -12.69 -15.35
C ASN A 1220 -5.34 -13.54 -14.08
N GLY A 1221 -6.57 -13.54 -13.57
CA GLY A 1221 -6.92 -14.24 -12.34
C GLY A 1221 -6.47 -13.57 -11.04
N ALA A 1222 -5.99 -12.31 -11.08
CA ALA A 1222 -5.63 -11.55 -9.88
C ALA A 1222 -6.76 -11.57 -8.83
N LYS A 1223 -6.40 -11.79 -7.56
CA LYS A 1223 -7.32 -11.82 -6.42
C LYS A 1223 -7.56 -10.40 -5.92
N ILE A 1224 -8.78 -9.90 -6.05
CA ILE A 1224 -9.19 -8.59 -5.55
C ILE A 1224 -10.12 -8.79 -4.34
N THR A 1225 -9.63 -8.47 -3.14
CA THR A 1225 -10.42 -8.48 -1.92
C THR A 1225 -10.98 -7.09 -1.68
N VAL A 1226 -12.31 -6.95 -1.67
CA VAL A 1226 -13.00 -5.69 -1.36
C VAL A 1226 -13.59 -5.81 0.04
N ILE A 1227 -13.10 -4.95 0.94
CA ILE A 1227 -13.56 -4.80 2.32
C ILE A 1227 -14.56 -3.64 2.33
N CYS A 1228 -15.80 -3.93 2.71
CA CYS A 1228 -16.84 -2.90 2.84
C CYS A 1228 -18.04 -3.39 3.66
N LYS A 1229 -18.87 -2.44 4.10
CA LYS A 1229 -19.96 -2.62 5.07
C LYS A 1229 -21.00 -3.67 4.67
N ASP A 1230 -21.31 -3.80 3.38
CA ASP A 1230 -22.38 -4.65 2.88
C ASP A 1230 -22.15 -5.16 1.44
N LYS A 1231 -22.94 -6.17 1.05
CA LYS A 1231 -22.87 -6.81 -0.27
C LYS A 1231 -23.33 -5.89 -1.43
N LYS A 1232 -24.19 -4.90 -1.15
CA LYS A 1232 -24.72 -3.93 -2.13
C LYS A 1232 -23.62 -2.96 -2.57
N THR A 1233 -22.83 -2.48 -1.62
CA THR A 1233 -21.62 -1.69 -1.77
C THR A 1233 -20.55 -2.48 -2.51
N TYR A 1234 -20.27 -3.72 -2.07
CA TYR A 1234 -19.38 -4.65 -2.78
C TYR A 1234 -19.73 -4.78 -4.27
N ASN A 1235 -20.99 -5.08 -4.59
CA ASN A 1235 -21.44 -5.24 -5.98
C ASN A 1235 -21.27 -3.95 -6.81
N LYS A 1236 -21.57 -2.78 -6.22
CA LYS A 1236 -21.34 -1.47 -6.86
C LYS A 1236 -19.85 -1.24 -7.17
N ILE A 1237 -18.95 -1.52 -6.23
CA ILE A 1237 -17.50 -1.35 -6.39
C ILE A 1237 -16.96 -2.35 -7.43
N VAL A 1238 -17.35 -3.62 -7.38
CA VAL A 1238 -16.96 -4.63 -8.39
C VAL A 1238 -17.39 -4.23 -9.80
N LYS A 1239 -18.58 -3.62 -9.98
CA LYS A 1239 -19.03 -3.09 -11.28
C LYS A 1239 -18.10 -1.98 -11.79
N LYS A 1240 -17.64 -1.06 -10.92
CA LYS A 1240 -16.64 -0.02 -11.27
C LYS A 1240 -15.28 -0.63 -11.65
N LEU A 1241 -14.75 -1.54 -10.83
CA LEU A 1241 -13.45 -2.20 -11.07
C LEU A 1241 -13.42 -3.02 -12.38
N LYS A 1242 -14.51 -3.72 -12.70
CA LYS A 1242 -14.65 -4.45 -13.98
C LYS A 1242 -14.69 -3.49 -15.18
N LYS A 1243 -15.41 -2.36 -15.08
CA LYS A 1243 -15.38 -1.29 -16.11
C LYS A 1243 -13.97 -0.70 -16.26
N ALA A 1244 -13.24 -0.53 -15.16
CA ALA A 1244 -11.86 -0.02 -15.13
C ALA A 1244 -10.77 -1.01 -15.63
N GLY A 1245 -11.15 -2.20 -16.11
CA GLY A 1245 -10.21 -3.15 -16.75
C GLY A 1245 -9.96 -4.45 -15.98
N ALA A 1246 -10.38 -4.58 -14.72
CA ALA A 1246 -10.21 -5.79 -13.91
C ALA A 1246 -11.20 -6.93 -14.29
N LYS A 1247 -11.53 -7.08 -15.59
CA LYS A 1247 -12.55 -8.02 -16.09
C LYS A 1247 -12.21 -9.48 -15.79
N LYS A 1248 -10.92 -9.85 -15.85
CA LYS A 1248 -10.39 -11.21 -15.64
C LYS A 1248 -9.94 -11.50 -14.19
N ALA A 1249 -10.33 -10.66 -13.23
CA ALA A 1249 -9.95 -10.80 -11.81
C ALA A 1249 -10.94 -11.67 -11.02
N LYS A 1250 -10.46 -12.35 -9.97
CA LYS A 1250 -11.27 -13.10 -9.00
C LYS A 1250 -11.58 -12.18 -7.82
N PHE A 1251 -12.86 -11.84 -7.62
CA PHE A 1251 -13.28 -10.92 -6.56
C PHE A 1251 -13.73 -11.66 -5.30
N LYS A 1252 -13.27 -11.21 -4.12
CA LYS A 1252 -13.66 -11.70 -2.79
C LYS A 1252 -14.30 -10.56 -2.01
N PHE A 1253 -15.48 -10.81 -1.43
CA PHE A 1253 -16.10 -9.93 -0.44
C PHE A 1253 -15.55 -10.24 0.96
N LYS A 1254 -15.26 -9.20 1.75
CA LYS A 1254 -15.09 -9.28 3.19
C LYS A 1254 -15.93 -8.18 3.83
N LYS A 1255 -16.76 -8.50 4.83
CA LYS A 1255 -17.48 -7.50 5.63
C LYS A 1255 -16.48 -6.78 6.54
N GLY A 1256 -16.63 -5.46 6.67
CA GLY A 1256 -15.81 -4.57 7.51
C GLY A 1256 -15.75 -3.16 6.93
#